data_AF-A0A3A4WSL0-F1
#
_entry.id   AF-A0A3A4WSL0-F1
#
_cell.length_a   1.000
_cell.length_b   1.000
_cell.length_c   1.000
_cell.angle_alpha   90.00
_cell.angle_beta   90.00
_cell.angle_gamma   90.00
#
_symmetry.space_group_name_H-M   'P 1'
#
loop_
_entity.id
_entity.type
_entity.pdbx_description
1 polymer ?
#
loop_
_entity_poly.entity_id
_entity_poly.type
_entity_poly.pdbx_seq_one_letter_code
_entity_poly.pdbx_strand_id
1 'polypeptide(L)'
;MPKTESTPDTKPLYRVFVSSTYLDNQERRKTVQDAITMAGMVWIGMELFPAGKEETDRECIRLAEEADVLIGIIAWRYGWEPDGKKSITEMEYNAAKERLMFQIDPLLPVNPEKDFDHGPDRWKKQEKLDAFKRRFAKDQLPAYFTKATLSGKVVHSLNQWRQNRESKEGYKEPIKGPRPAPGFDRDLEQEIRAYCLKAEALHETLPVAGFATRITVPIDIEDIYVPLHAMIDLRGVAEKTFCDAEDAEKALCGSDTGLEIPLTEAFRQSEMRKKRGIIILGDPGSGKTTHLKRLLLYCLRNGPETLGLPERIIPVFLPLRELENLGRGLDDFIQCQLDNPHLKTLEGFGERLIQRGNLLFLLDGLDEVADLARREQVAGWIADAMHSHPTCRFVVTCRFAGYSATVRLPERFLETHLRPFTEDQAERFVRNWYRAVEESLARDPCLAESIAVEKAEHLIQRLREPDFRARRVFEMTRNPLLLANICLVHRHRGALPQKRARLYEECIDVLLEHWRRAKKLAVSVSAQAGRRALQPTAFWLHSREGRTRATAEELAPHLSPVLKTVGWTGGTAEAFLRTIRDESGLLTGWDQGSYGFMHLGFQEYLAAREIRSRAFVDPGILGWLAERFGESWWQEVGLLLLALEDPSVFVPYIKEVVKQPAFARYPGLVEACLDDAAETVVEPFLELVEKAAGKDAGLWERQLTALKVLERLEPEAIEKLESKLSRHPSPAISKWMQEREARKTQDTTTASPVDYELVRIPGGRFLMGSPESEEGRYEQEVPLHEVAVPDFYMGRYPVTNQDFGLFLKENPDVTEPQFWADRRFNQPRQPVVGISWEDAKRYAAWAGLRLPTEAEWEYACRANTRTRFYTGDKDVDLMRAGWYSENSGGQPAAVGQKEPNAFGLYDMHGNVWEWVEDDWHYRGAPSDGSAWIDKPRGAYRVVRGGGWGIDARYCRSAIRYYVPPDGRYFTLGFRLSRSVSLGT
;
A
#
# COMPACT_ATOMS: atom_id res chain seq x y z
N MET A 1 -31.87 -51.59 27.39
CA MET A 1 -32.87 -50.61 26.91
C MET A 1 -32.51 -49.25 27.47
N PRO A 2 -31.94 -48.33 26.67
CA PRO A 2 -31.73 -46.96 27.08
C PRO A 2 -32.89 -46.05 26.63
N LYS A 3 -33.11 -45.00 27.42
CA LYS A 3 -34.16 -43.99 27.29
C LYS A 3 -33.95 -43.14 26.04
N THR A 4 -35.07 -42.79 25.41
CA THR A 4 -35.23 -41.90 24.26
C THR A 4 -34.61 -40.51 24.47
N GLU A 5 -33.91 -40.06 23.44
CA GLU A 5 -33.27 -38.75 23.29
C GLU A 5 -34.29 -37.60 23.35
N SER A 6 -33.94 -36.55 24.08
CA SER A 6 -34.62 -35.25 24.06
C SER A 6 -34.15 -34.44 22.85
N THR A 7 -35.10 -34.00 22.02
CA THR A 7 -34.93 -33.04 20.92
C THR A 7 -34.31 -31.71 21.40
N PRO A 8 -33.52 -31.01 20.57
CA PRO A 8 -32.95 -29.70 20.91
C PRO A 8 -34.04 -28.62 20.95
N ASP A 9 -34.03 -27.80 22.00
CA ASP A 9 -34.85 -26.58 22.17
C ASP A 9 -34.69 -25.65 20.96
N THR A 10 -35.66 -25.60 20.07
CA THR A 10 -35.80 -24.56 19.05
C THR A 10 -36.44 -23.32 19.68
N LYS A 11 -35.72 -22.19 19.69
CA LYS A 11 -36.26 -20.89 20.13
C LYS A 11 -37.55 -20.55 19.36
N PRO A 12 -38.55 -19.91 19.99
CA PRO A 12 -39.76 -19.50 19.30
C PRO A 12 -39.43 -18.44 18.23
N LEU A 13 -39.86 -18.67 16.98
CA LEU A 13 -39.79 -17.65 15.92
C LEU A 13 -40.94 -16.65 16.10
N TYR A 14 -40.63 -15.44 16.57
CA TYR A 14 -41.59 -14.34 16.68
C TYR A 14 -41.99 -13.78 15.30
N ARG A 15 -43.27 -13.50 15.12
CA ARG A 15 -43.87 -12.94 13.90
C ARG A 15 -44.04 -11.42 14.04
N VAL A 16 -43.41 -10.65 13.16
CA VAL A 16 -43.41 -9.18 13.17
C VAL A 16 -44.19 -8.64 11.97
N PHE A 17 -45.25 -7.88 12.20
CA PHE A 17 -46.03 -7.27 11.11
C PHE A 17 -45.51 -5.86 10.78
N VAL A 18 -45.22 -5.58 9.50
CA VAL A 18 -44.69 -4.26 9.07
C VAL A 18 -45.80 -3.41 8.46
N SER A 19 -46.20 -2.36 9.19
CA SER A 19 -47.24 -1.41 8.81
C SER A 19 -46.63 -0.06 8.38
N SER A 20 -46.94 0.39 7.16
CA SER A 20 -46.56 1.72 6.66
C SER A 20 -47.40 2.11 5.44
N THR A 21 -47.46 3.40 5.12
CA THR A 21 -47.85 3.87 3.79
C THR A 21 -46.80 3.40 2.75
N TYR A 22 -47.25 2.94 1.58
CA TYR A 22 -46.36 2.26 0.62
C TYR A 22 -45.47 3.23 -0.18
N LEU A 23 -46.07 4.27 -0.77
CA LEU A 23 -45.40 5.13 -1.76
C LEU A 23 -44.21 5.94 -1.20
N ASP A 24 -44.26 6.34 0.07
CA ASP A 24 -43.22 7.14 0.73
C ASP A 24 -42.24 6.28 1.56
N ASN A 25 -42.51 4.98 1.76
CA ASN A 25 -41.68 4.10 2.59
C ASN A 25 -41.16 2.85 1.89
N GLN A 26 -41.23 2.75 0.55
CA GLN A 26 -40.80 1.55 -0.19
C GLN A 26 -39.36 1.08 0.18
N GLU A 27 -38.37 1.98 0.14
CA GLU A 27 -36.98 1.65 0.53
C GLU A 27 -36.84 1.37 2.04
N ARG A 28 -37.64 2.04 2.86
CA ARG A 28 -37.63 1.94 4.33
C ARG A 28 -38.22 0.62 4.80
N ARG A 29 -39.24 0.10 4.12
CA ARG A 29 -39.82 -1.23 4.39
C ARG A 29 -38.79 -2.33 4.21
N LYS A 30 -38.02 -2.30 3.11
CA LYS A 30 -36.92 -3.25 2.88
C LYS A 30 -35.88 -3.17 4.01
N THR A 31 -35.48 -1.96 4.39
CA THR A 31 -34.55 -1.72 5.51
C THR A 31 -35.06 -2.33 6.83
N VAL A 32 -36.37 -2.23 7.09
CA VAL A 32 -37.02 -2.80 8.28
C VAL A 32 -37.13 -4.32 8.20
N GLN A 33 -37.45 -4.88 7.02
CA GLN A 33 -37.51 -6.33 6.80
C GLN A 33 -36.14 -6.99 7.02
N ASP A 34 -35.08 -6.37 6.51
CA ASP A 34 -33.70 -6.81 6.72
C ASP A 34 -33.34 -6.74 8.22
N ALA A 35 -33.72 -5.66 8.90
CA ALA A 35 -33.53 -5.51 10.34
C ALA A 35 -34.28 -6.56 11.19
N ILE A 36 -35.52 -6.91 10.82
CA ILE A 36 -36.28 -7.98 11.49
C ILE A 36 -35.59 -9.33 11.30
N THR A 37 -35.08 -9.58 10.09
CA THR A 37 -34.34 -10.80 9.76
C THR A 37 -33.03 -10.87 10.54
N MET A 38 -32.29 -9.76 10.65
CA MET A 38 -31.09 -9.63 11.48
C MET A 38 -31.37 -9.87 12.97
N ALA A 39 -32.55 -9.50 13.46
CA ALA A 39 -32.99 -9.82 14.82
C ALA A 39 -33.41 -11.30 14.98
N GLY A 40 -33.39 -12.12 13.92
CA GLY A 40 -33.77 -13.53 13.95
C GLY A 40 -35.28 -13.73 14.14
N MET A 41 -36.11 -12.87 13.55
CA MET A 41 -37.58 -12.93 13.59
C MET A 41 -38.15 -13.05 12.17
N VAL A 42 -39.42 -13.45 12.05
CA VAL A 42 -40.11 -13.55 10.76
C VAL A 42 -40.95 -12.31 10.54
N TRP A 43 -40.69 -11.56 9.48
CA TRP A 43 -41.56 -10.45 9.12
C TRP A 43 -42.74 -10.93 8.26
N ILE A 44 -43.87 -10.23 8.37
CA ILE A 44 -45.08 -10.44 7.57
C ILE A 44 -45.49 -9.08 7.01
N GLY A 45 -45.71 -9.01 5.70
CA GLY A 45 -46.10 -7.77 5.01
C GLY A 45 -47.04 -8.05 3.84
N MET A 46 -47.76 -7.00 3.41
CA MET A 46 -48.75 -7.03 2.32
C MET A 46 -48.22 -7.58 0.98
N GLU A 47 -46.90 -7.55 0.77
CA GLU A 47 -46.23 -7.86 -0.50
C GLU A 47 -46.27 -9.35 -0.87
N LEU A 48 -46.78 -10.20 0.03
CA LEU A 48 -47.00 -11.63 -0.18
C LEU A 48 -48.38 -11.96 -0.78
N PHE A 49 -49.24 -10.96 -1.08
CA PHE A 49 -50.59 -11.18 -1.63
C PHE A 49 -50.81 -10.39 -2.94
N PRO A 50 -51.18 -11.03 -4.06
CA PRO A 50 -51.48 -10.33 -5.32
C PRO A 50 -52.76 -9.50 -5.20
N ALA A 51 -52.75 -8.28 -5.74
CA ALA A 51 -53.93 -7.44 -5.88
C ALA A 51 -54.97 -8.14 -6.78
N GLY A 52 -56.09 -8.60 -6.20
CA GLY A 52 -57.16 -9.20 -7.01
C GLY A 52 -58.24 -10.04 -6.32
N LYS A 53 -58.30 -10.17 -4.98
CA LYS A 53 -59.45 -10.80 -4.31
C LYS A 53 -59.95 -9.96 -3.14
N GLU A 54 -61.26 -9.87 -3.02
CA GLU A 54 -62.02 -9.04 -2.10
C GLU A 54 -61.57 -9.22 -0.62
N GLU A 55 -61.51 -8.09 0.10
CA GLU A 55 -61.20 -7.91 1.55
C GLU A 55 -59.72 -7.86 1.98
N THR A 56 -58.87 -7.14 1.22
CA THR A 56 -57.44 -6.89 1.56
C THR A 56 -57.24 -6.16 2.90
N ASP A 57 -58.18 -5.31 3.29
CA ASP A 57 -58.18 -4.57 4.55
C ASP A 57 -58.46 -5.49 5.76
N ARG A 58 -59.41 -6.42 5.65
CA ARG A 58 -59.71 -7.39 6.71
C ARG A 58 -58.54 -8.34 6.95
N GLU A 59 -57.86 -8.76 5.90
CA GLU A 59 -56.69 -9.64 6.01
C GLU A 59 -55.49 -8.93 6.66
N CYS A 60 -55.24 -7.66 6.34
CA CYS A 60 -54.17 -6.89 6.98
C CYS A 60 -54.44 -6.69 8.48
N ILE A 61 -55.70 -6.44 8.84
CA ILE A 61 -56.12 -6.34 10.24
C ILE A 61 -55.91 -7.68 10.95
N ARG A 62 -56.36 -8.79 10.36
CA ARG A 62 -56.15 -10.14 10.92
C ARG A 62 -54.67 -10.44 11.15
N LEU A 63 -53.80 -10.13 10.19
CA LEU A 63 -52.35 -10.34 10.31
C LEU A 63 -51.70 -9.45 11.37
N ALA A 64 -52.19 -8.21 11.55
CA ALA A 64 -51.74 -7.33 12.63
C ALA A 64 -52.19 -7.83 14.02
N GLU A 65 -53.37 -8.46 14.13
CA GLU A 65 -53.88 -9.07 15.38
C GLU A 65 -53.13 -10.38 15.76
N GLU A 66 -52.73 -11.14 14.75
CA GLU A 66 -52.03 -12.42 14.90
C GLU A 66 -50.51 -12.27 15.10
N ALA A 67 -49.93 -11.13 14.73
CA ALA A 67 -48.51 -10.86 14.93
C ALA A 67 -48.16 -10.70 16.41
N ASP A 68 -46.92 -11.08 16.74
CA ASP A 68 -46.39 -10.92 18.08
C ASP A 68 -46.09 -9.45 18.40
N VAL A 69 -45.62 -8.70 17.40
CA VAL A 69 -45.39 -7.26 17.49
C VAL A 69 -45.57 -6.59 16.12
N LEU A 70 -46.16 -5.41 16.11
CA LEU A 70 -46.29 -4.56 14.93
C LEU A 70 -45.17 -3.51 14.91
N ILE A 71 -44.52 -3.34 13.75
CA ILE A 71 -43.63 -2.21 13.46
C ILE A 71 -44.37 -1.22 12.57
N GLY A 72 -44.56 0.00 13.09
CA GLY A 72 -45.15 1.12 12.34
C GLY A 72 -44.08 2.07 11.82
N ILE A 73 -44.00 2.29 10.51
CA ILE A 73 -43.14 3.30 9.89
C ILE A 73 -44.01 4.48 9.45
N ILE A 74 -43.84 5.62 10.12
CA ILE A 74 -44.65 6.83 9.89
C ILE A 74 -43.77 7.93 9.30
N ALA A 75 -44.05 8.29 8.05
CA ALA A 75 -43.41 9.43 7.39
C ALA A 75 -44.40 10.60 7.21
N TRP A 76 -44.66 10.99 5.97
CA TRP A 76 -45.36 12.24 5.64
C TRP A 76 -46.75 12.01 5.05
N ARG A 77 -47.14 10.77 4.72
CA ARG A 77 -48.48 10.42 4.20
C ARG A 77 -49.38 9.78 5.24
N TYR A 78 -50.67 10.08 5.16
CA TYR A 78 -51.73 9.39 5.90
C TYR A 78 -52.20 8.13 5.17
N GLY A 79 -52.23 8.17 3.83
CA GLY A 79 -52.50 7.01 2.97
C GLY A 79 -53.96 6.81 2.58
N TRP A 80 -54.29 5.56 2.20
CA TRP A 80 -55.61 5.16 1.68
C TRP A 80 -56.59 4.83 2.82
N GLU A 81 -57.86 5.24 2.66
CA GLU A 81 -58.93 5.08 3.65
C GLU A 81 -60.05 4.18 3.07
N PRO A 82 -60.13 2.88 3.45
CA PRO A 82 -61.12 1.94 2.89
C PRO A 82 -62.57 2.37 3.16
N ASP A 83 -62.87 2.82 4.39
CA ASP A 83 -64.21 3.23 4.84
C ASP A 83 -64.39 4.77 4.86
N GLY A 84 -63.45 5.52 4.29
CA GLY A 84 -63.42 7.00 4.31
C GLY A 84 -63.19 7.66 5.68
N LYS A 85 -62.98 6.86 6.75
CA LYS A 85 -62.83 7.34 8.13
C LYS A 85 -61.39 7.27 8.67
N LYS A 86 -60.71 6.14 8.48
CA LYS A 86 -59.35 5.87 8.98
C LYS A 86 -58.48 5.29 7.87
N SER A 87 -57.18 5.53 7.93
CA SER A 87 -56.24 4.89 7.02
C SER A 87 -56.00 3.43 7.40
N ILE A 88 -55.59 2.60 6.43
CA ILE A 88 -55.27 1.20 6.69
C ILE A 88 -54.17 1.04 7.77
N THR A 89 -53.13 1.88 7.73
CA THR A 89 -52.05 1.93 8.73
C THR A 89 -52.58 2.26 10.13
N GLU A 90 -53.57 3.15 10.23
CA GLU A 90 -54.22 3.45 11.50
C GLU A 90 -55.09 2.27 11.99
N MET A 91 -55.77 1.55 11.10
CA MET A 91 -56.57 0.37 11.43
C MET A 91 -55.69 -0.77 11.94
N GLU A 92 -54.57 -1.06 11.27
CA GLU A 92 -53.55 -2.05 11.67
C GLU A 92 -52.96 -1.71 13.05
N TYR A 93 -52.63 -0.44 13.28
CA TYR A 93 -52.16 0.04 14.58
C TYR A 93 -53.15 -0.23 15.71
N ASN A 94 -54.46 -0.03 15.46
CA ASN A 94 -55.49 -0.25 16.49
C ASN A 94 -55.70 -1.74 16.78
N ALA A 95 -55.46 -2.60 15.79
CA ALA A 95 -55.63 -4.05 15.87
C ALA A 95 -54.46 -4.74 16.58
N ALA A 96 -53.24 -4.19 16.47
CA ALA A 96 -52.04 -4.79 17.05
C ALA A 96 -51.99 -4.77 18.59
N LYS A 97 -51.60 -5.92 19.16
CA LYS A 97 -51.43 -6.15 20.61
C LYS A 97 -50.21 -5.42 21.17
N GLU A 98 -49.06 -5.58 20.52
CA GLU A 98 -47.80 -4.93 20.87
C GLU A 98 -47.27 -4.15 19.67
N ARG A 99 -46.64 -3.01 19.92
CA ARG A 99 -46.32 -2.02 18.89
C ARG A 99 -44.93 -1.42 19.11
N LEU A 100 -44.24 -1.13 18.02
CA LEU A 100 -42.99 -0.36 17.97
C LEU A 100 -43.11 0.67 16.85
N MET A 101 -43.16 1.95 17.22
CA MET A 101 -43.44 3.03 16.28
C MET A 101 -42.16 3.81 15.94
N PHE A 102 -41.88 3.94 14.65
CA PHE A 102 -40.75 4.68 14.10
C PHE A 102 -41.28 5.84 13.26
N GLN A 103 -40.88 7.06 13.61
CA GLN A 103 -41.32 8.26 12.91
C GLN A 103 -40.13 8.91 12.20
N ILE A 104 -40.29 9.35 10.96
CA ILE A 104 -39.24 10.09 10.27
C ILE A 104 -38.92 11.38 11.05
N ASP A 105 -37.65 11.75 11.13
CA ASP A 105 -37.22 12.99 11.79
C ASP A 105 -37.91 14.20 11.14
N PRO A 106 -38.69 15.00 11.90
CA PRO A 106 -39.44 16.12 11.36
C PRO A 106 -38.55 17.27 10.86
N LEU A 107 -37.25 17.27 11.17
CA LEU A 107 -36.29 18.29 10.72
C LEU A 107 -35.70 17.99 9.34
N LEU A 108 -36.01 16.83 8.74
CA LEU A 108 -35.55 16.50 7.40
C LEU A 108 -36.27 17.34 6.33
N PRO A 109 -35.56 17.77 5.27
CA PRO A 109 -36.17 18.53 4.18
C PRO A 109 -37.23 17.68 3.47
N VAL A 110 -38.38 18.29 3.17
CA VAL A 110 -39.54 17.64 2.53
C VAL A 110 -39.78 18.19 1.12
N ASN A 111 -40.16 17.31 0.20
CA ASN A 111 -40.66 17.65 -1.12
C ASN A 111 -42.19 17.62 -1.11
N PRO A 112 -42.88 18.77 -1.20
CA PRO A 112 -44.34 18.87 -1.12
C PRO A 112 -45.10 18.04 -2.16
N GLU A 113 -44.50 17.76 -3.32
CA GLU A 113 -45.13 17.00 -4.40
C GLU A 113 -44.91 15.49 -4.26
N LYS A 114 -43.83 15.05 -3.61
CA LYS A 114 -43.53 13.61 -3.45
C LYS A 114 -43.94 13.06 -2.10
N ASP A 115 -43.77 13.84 -1.03
CA ASP A 115 -43.86 13.33 0.34
C ASP A 115 -45.27 13.40 0.94
N PHE A 116 -46.19 14.17 0.37
CA PHE A 116 -47.56 14.34 0.91
C PHE A 116 -48.63 13.61 0.08
N ASP A 117 -49.81 13.39 0.67
CA ASP A 117 -50.98 12.89 -0.06
C ASP A 117 -51.46 13.89 -1.13
N HIS A 118 -51.88 13.37 -2.29
CA HIS A 118 -52.38 14.17 -3.41
C HIS A 118 -53.91 14.35 -3.36
N GLY A 119 -54.41 15.44 -3.95
CA GLY A 119 -55.85 15.71 -4.13
C GLY A 119 -56.38 16.92 -3.34
N PRO A 120 -57.63 17.34 -3.60
CA PRO A 120 -58.22 18.55 -3.02
C PRO A 120 -58.41 18.50 -1.49
N ASP A 121 -58.47 17.31 -0.90
CA ASP A 121 -58.63 17.10 0.55
C ASP A 121 -57.30 16.80 1.29
N ARG A 122 -56.13 17.09 0.69
CA ARG A 122 -54.82 16.76 1.29
C ARG A 122 -54.61 17.31 2.69
N TRP A 123 -55.15 18.50 2.99
CA TRP A 123 -55.02 19.14 4.29
C TRP A 123 -55.83 18.40 5.37
N LYS A 124 -57.00 17.84 5.03
CA LYS A 124 -57.80 17.00 5.95
C LYS A 124 -57.07 15.70 6.29
N LYS A 125 -56.39 15.10 5.32
CA LYS A 125 -55.55 13.91 5.56
C LYS A 125 -54.33 14.24 6.42
N GLN A 126 -53.74 15.41 6.25
CA GLN A 126 -52.65 15.87 7.11
C GLN A 126 -53.11 16.07 8.55
N GLU A 127 -54.28 16.68 8.77
CA GLU A 127 -54.87 16.82 10.11
C GLU A 127 -55.13 15.45 10.77
N LYS A 128 -55.61 14.47 9.99
CA LYS A 128 -55.79 13.08 10.45
C LYS A 128 -54.45 12.41 10.78
N LEU A 129 -53.40 12.59 9.97
CA LEU A 129 -52.05 12.09 10.27
C LEU A 129 -51.48 12.70 11.54
N ASP A 130 -51.65 14.01 11.73
CA ASP A 130 -51.17 14.70 12.93
C ASP A 130 -51.98 14.30 14.17
N ALA A 131 -53.27 14.02 14.02
CA ALA A 131 -54.09 13.42 15.07
C ALA A 131 -53.62 12.00 15.41
N PHE A 132 -53.27 11.20 14.40
CA PHE A 132 -52.73 9.86 14.57
C PHE A 132 -51.35 9.87 15.26
N LYS A 133 -50.43 10.74 14.82
CA LYS A 133 -49.12 11.01 15.45
C LYS A 133 -49.26 11.39 16.92
N ARG A 134 -50.17 12.31 17.23
CA ARG A 134 -50.47 12.70 18.62
C ARG A 134 -51.05 11.55 19.45
N ARG A 135 -51.79 10.62 18.84
CA ARG A 135 -52.37 9.48 19.54
C ARG A 135 -51.30 8.44 19.87
N PHE A 136 -50.57 7.94 18.88
CA PHE A 136 -49.57 6.92 19.19
C PHE A 136 -48.43 7.47 20.05
N ALA A 137 -48.09 8.76 19.96
CA ALA A 137 -47.10 9.37 20.87
C ALA A 137 -47.55 9.42 22.35
N LYS A 138 -48.86 9.32 22.62
CA LYS A 138 -49.39 9.15 23.99
C LYS A 138 -49.33 7.69 24.45
N ASP A 139 -49.51 6.76 23.52
CA ASP A 139 -49.50 5.32 23.81
C ASP A 139 -48.06 4.78 23.93
N GLN A 140 -47.11 5.31 23.15
CA GLN A 140 -45.68 4.98 23.14
C GLN A 140 -44.87 6.12 22.47
N LEU A 141 -43.77 6.56 23.07
CA LEU A 141 -42.85 7.51 22.43
C LEU A 141 -42.24 6.89 21.16
N PRO A 142 -42.46 7.48 19.97
CA PRO A 142 -41.89 6.95 18.74
C PRO A 142 -40.39 7.19 18.67
N ALA A 143 -39.65 6.24 18.10
CA ALA A 143 -38.25 6.44 17.79
C ALA A 143 -38.13 7.26 16.49
N TYR A 144 -37.61 8.48 16.59
CA TYR A 144 -37.29 9.28 15.41
C TYR A 144 -36.14 8.67 14.63
N PHE A 145 -36.22 8.65 13.29
CA PHE A 145 -35.18 8.07 12.44
C PHE A 145 -34.86 8.91 11.19
N THR A 146 -33.63 8.73 10.72
CA THR A 146 -33.13 9.15 9.40
C THR A 146 -32.87 7.90 8.54
N LYS A 147 -32.60 8.07 7.23
CA LYS A 147 -32.29 6.93 6.34
C LYS A 147 -31.14 6.06 6.87
N ALA A 148 -30.12 6.66 7.50
CA ALA A 148 -28.97 5.96 8.05
C ALA A 148 -29.24 5.24 9.38
N THR A 149 -30.23 5.67 10.18
CA THR A 149 -30.43 5.19 11.56
C THR A 149 -31.59 4.20 11.72
N LEU A 150 -32.46 4.05 10.71
CA LEU A 150 -33.67 3.22 10.79
C LEU A 150 -33.39 1.75 11.13
N SER A 151 -32.46 1.10 10.43
CA SER A 151 -32.14 -0.33 10.62
C SER A 151 -31.68 -0.61 12.05
N GLY A 152 -30.70 0.15 12.55
CA GLY A 152 -30.17 -0.03 13.90
C GLY A 152 -31.23 0.18 14.99
N LYS A 153 -32.07 1.21 14.85
CA LYS A 153 -33.17 1.48 15.80
C LYS A 153 -34.19 0.34 15.84
N VAL A 154 -34.49 -0.27 14.69
CA VAL A 154 -35.43 -1.40 14.59
C VAL A 154 -34.86 -2.66 15.22
N VAL A 155 -33.60 -3.02 14.90
CA VAL A 155 -32.91 -4.17 15.50
C VAL A 155 -32.86 -4.03 17.03
N HIS A 156 -32.47 -2.85 17.51
CA HIS A 156 -32.40 -2.57 18.94
C HIS A 156 -33.76 -2.73 19.63
N SER A 157 -34.80 -2.10 19.08
CA SER A 157 -36.14 -2.12 19.68
C SER A 157 -36.74 -3.53 19.71
N LEU A 158 -36.51 -4.36 18.68
CA LEU A 158 -36.95 -5.75 18.64
C LEU A 158 -36.22 -6.64 19.64
N ASN A 159 -34.91 -6.46 19.79
CA ASN A 159 -34.13 -7.21 20.77
C ASN A 159 -34.52 -6.85 22.21
N GLN A 160 -34.71 -5.57 22.49
CA GLN A 160 -35.19 -5.10 23.79
C GLN A 160 -36.60 -5.64 24.08
N TRP A 161 -37.48 -5.59 23.09
CA TRP A 161 -38.83 -6.12 23.18
C TRP A 161 -38.83 -7.64 23.49
N ARG A 162 -38.02 -8.42 22.76
CA ARG A 162 -37.84 -9.87 22.99
C ARG A 162 -37.37 -10.14 24.41
N GLN A 163 -36.32 -9.45 24.86
CA GLN A 163 -35.77 -9.64 26.22
C GLN A 163 -36.82 -9.35 27.30
N ASN A 164 -37.62 -8.31 27.13
CA ASN A 164 -38.69 -7.95 28.06
C ASN A 164 -39.81 -8.99 28.09
N ARG A 165 -40.13 -9.63 26.96
CA ARG A 165 -41.18 -10.65 26.85
C ARG A 165 -40.70 -12.00 27.40
N GLU A 166 -39.49 -12.42 27.06
CA GLU A 166 -38.86 -13.64 27.60
C GLU A 166 -38.64 -13.54 29.13
N SER A 167 -38.40 -12.33 29.65
CA SER A 167 -38.31 -12.08 31.10
C SER A 167 -39.65 -12.14 31.84
N LYS A 168 -40.79 -12.01 31.14
CA LYS A 168 -42.14 -12.08 31.72
C LYS A 168 -42.70 -13.51 31.78
N GLU A 169 -42.26 -14.41 30.91
CA GLU A 169 -42.74 -15.81 30.85
C GLU A 169 -41.98 -16.79 31.77
N GLY A 170 -40.87 -16.37 32.39
CA GLY A 170 -40.08 -17.18 33.30
C GLY A 170 -39.70 -16.44 34.58
N TYR A 171 -40.58 -16.41 35.58
CA TYR A 171 -40.29 -15.81 36.89
C TYR A 171 -39.35 -16.73 37.71
N LYS A 172 -38.04 -16.49 37.63
CA LYS A 172 -37.12 -16.66 38.77
C LYS A 172 -36.31 -15.38 38.90
N GLU A 173 -36.43 -14.75 40.07
CA GLU A 173 -35.89 -13.45 40.42
C GLU A 173 -34.47 -13.20 39.86
N PRO A 174 -34.26 -12.12 39.10
CA PRO A 174 -32.93 -11.54 38.98
C PRO A 174 -32.62 -10.82 40.30
N ILE A 175 -31.55 -11.28 40.92
CA ILE A 175 -30.77 -10.58 41.94
C ILE A 175 -30.81 -9.07 41.65
N LYS A 176 -31.20 -8.28 42.66
CA LYS A 176 -31.11 -6.82 42.64
C LYS A 176 -29.74 -6.39 42.12
N GLY A 177 -29.69 -6.00 40.85
CA GLY A 177 -28.62 -5.16 40.31
C GLY A 177 -28.56 -3.86 41.12
N PRO A 178 -27.38 -3.21 41.21
CA PRO A 178 -27.15 -2.19 42.22
C PRO A 178 -28.18 -1.08 42.09
N ARG A 179 -28.66 -0.57 43.24
CA ARG A 179 -29.31 0.75 43.30
C ARG A 179 -28.48 1.74 42.45
N PRO A 180 -29.11 2.62 41.66
CA PRO A 180 -28.37 3.68 40.99
C PRO A 180 -27.57 4.45 42.05
N ALA A 181 -26.29 4.67 41.79
CA ALA A 181 -25.50 5.56 42.62
C ALA A 181 -26.21 6.93 42.69
N PRO A 182 -26.26 7.57 43.87
CA PRO A 182 -26.91 8.86 44.04
C PRO A 182 -26.15 9.93 43.24
N GLY A 183 -26.84 10.60 42.31
CA GLY A 183 -26.28 11.73 41.56
C GLY A 183 -26.77 11.83 40.13
N PHE A 184 -28.07 12.12 39.92
CA PHE A 184 -28.54 12.63 38.63
C PHE A 184 -28.20 14.12 38.58
N ASP A 185 -26.92 14.42 38.33
CA ASP A 185 -26.43 15.80 38.22
C ASP A 185 -26.72 16.31 36.80
N ARG A 186 -27.82 17.05 36.65
CA ARG A 186 -28.19 17.70 35.37
C ARG A 186 -27.09 18.64 34.89
N ASP A 187 -26.30 19.20 35.80
CA ASP A 187 -25.27 20.19 35.50
C ASP A 187 -24.06 19.48 34.85
N LEU A 188 -23.65 18.31 35.36
CA LEU A 188 -22.58 17.50 34.75
C LEU A 188 -22.90 17.03 33.32
N GLU A 189 -24.14 16.62 33.04
CA GLU A 189 -24.55 16.23 31.67
C GLU A 189 -24.53 17.42 30.68
N GLN A 190 -24.83 18.63 31.17
CA GLN A 190 -24.69 19.84 30.37
C GLN A 190 -23.23 20.21 30.13
N GLU A 191 -22.37 20.04 31.14
CA GLU A 191 -20.91 20.20 31.02
C GLU A 191 -20.29 19.20 30.03
N ILE A 192 -20.71 17.92 30.07
CA ILE A 192 -20.27 16.89 29.12
C ILE A 192 -20.64 17.27 27.69
N ARG A 193 -21.88 17.73 27.44
CA ARG A 193 -22.29 18.21 26.11
C ARG A 193 -21.42 19.38 25.63
N ALA A 194 -21.13 20.33 26.52
CA ALA A 194 -20.28 21.47 26.20
C ALA A 194 -18.83 21.04 25.91
N TYR A 195 -18.30 20.06 26.66
CA TYR A 195 -17.00 19.44 26.39
C TYR A 195 -16.98 18.78 25.01
N CYS A 196 -17.96 17.93 24.69
CA CYS A 196 -18.01 17.22 23.41
C CYS A 196 -17.97 18.16 22.20
N LEU A 197 -18.77 19.23 22.22
CA LEU A 197 -18.80 20.22 21.13
C LEU A 197 -17.44 20.93 20.95
N LYS A 198 -16.74 21.22 22.05
CA LYS A 198 -15.42 21.86 22.01
C LYS A 198 -14.33 20.89 21.56
N ALA A 199 -14.38 19.64 22.03
CA ALA A 199 -13.46 18.59 21.62
C ALA A 199 -13.58 18.30 20.11
N GLU A 200 -14.80 18.29 19.58
CA GLU A 200 -15.06 18.20 18.14
C GLU A 200 -14.43 19.39 17.40
N ALA A 201 -14.76 20.63 17.79
CA ALA A 201 -14.24 21.85 17.14
C ALA A 201 -12.69 21.98 17.22
N LEU A 202 -12.05 21.42 18.25
CA LEU A 202 -10.59 21.46 18.42
C LEU A 202 -9.86 20.47 17.50
N HIS A 203 -10.54 19.41 17.06
CA HIS A 203 -9.91 18.28 16.37
C HIS A 203 -10.48 17.99 14.98
N GLU A 204 -11.57 18.66 14.58
CA GLU A 204 -12.26 18.44 13.29
C GLU A 204 -11.35 18.65 12.07
N THR A 205 -10.42 19.60 12.13
CA THR A 205 -9.69 20.05 10.94
C THR A 205 -8.19 19.75 10.98
N LEU A 206 -7.65 19.35 9.84
CA LEU A 206 -6.22 19.30 9.56
C LEU A 206 -5.82 20.51 8.72
N PRO A 207 -4.82 21.30 9.16
CA PRO A 207 -4.30 22.38 8.33
C PRO A 207 -3.44 21.82 7.20
N VAL A 208 -3.88 21.99 5.96
CA VAL A 208 -3.01 21.76 4.79
C VAL A 208 -2.30 23.05 4.44
N ALA A 209 -0.97 23.06 4.63
CA ALA A 209 -0.11 24.22 4.38
C ALA A 209 0.69 24.04 3.08
N GLY A 210 0.43 24.88 2.07
CA GLY A 210 1.14 24.87 0.79
C GLY A 210 2.36 25.81 0.75
N PHE A 211 3.36 25.45 -0.07
CA PHE A 211 4.52 26.29 -0.41
C PHE A 211 4.08 27.53 -1.21
N ALA A 212 4.73 28.68 -0.99
CA ALA A 212 4.58 29.99 -1.67
C ALA A 212 3.18 30.65 -1.71
N THR A 213 2.08 29.91 -1.66
CA THR A 213 0.71 30.40 -1.89
C THR A 213 0.05 31.02 -0.66
N ARG A 214 0.68 30.93 0.53
CA ARG A 214 0.09 31.31 1.84
C ARG A 214 -1.24 30.61 2.17
N ILE A 215 -1.60 29.58 1.41
CA ILE A 215 -2.85 28.85 1.58
C ILE A 215 -2.72 27.98 2.85
N THR A 216 -3.67 28.17 3.76
CA THR A 216 -3.95 27.30 4.90
C THR A 216 -5.41 26.95 4.82
N VAL A 217 -5.69 25.71 4.46
CA VAL A 217 -7.05 25.20 4.39
C VAL A 217 -7.30 24.31 5.60
N PRO A 218 -8.37 24.55 6.38
CA PRO A 218 -8.89 23.56 7.30
C PRO A 218 -9.66 22.49 6.51
N ILE A 219 -9.18 21.25 6.54
CA ILE A 219 -9.84 20.10 5.91
C ILE A 219 -10.41 19.20 6.99
N ASP A 220 -11.68 18.80 6.89
CA ASP A 220 -12.25 17.81 7.81
C ASP A 220 -11.49 16.49 7.70
N ILE A 221 -11.08 15.93 8.85
CA ILE A 221 -10.34 14.67 8.90
C ILE A 221 -11.11 13.55 8.18
N GLU A 222 -12.44 13.52 8.26
CA GLU A 222 -13.25 12.48 7.63
C GLU A 222 -13.20 12.52 6.09
N ASP A 223 -13.01 13.70 5.50
CA ASP A 223 -12.98 13.87 4.03
C ASP A 223 -11.71 13.31 3.39
N ILE A 224 -10.61 13.33 4.13
CA ILE A 224 -9.28 12.87 3.70
C ILE A 224 -8.94 11.46 4.21
N TYR A 225 -9.59 10.99 5.27
CA TYR A 225 -9.23 9.74 5.94
C TYR A 225 -9.43 8.51 5.04
N VAL A 226 -8.38 7.72 4.91
CA VAL A 226 -8.43 6.38 4.31
C VAL A 226 -8.29 5.35 5.44
N PRO A 227 -9.18 4.32 5.52
CA PRO A 227 -9.11 3.30 6.55
C PRO A 227 -7.74 2.61 6.58
N LEU A 228 -7.02 2.74 7.69
CA LEU A 228 -5.74 2.06 7.92
C LEU A 228 -5.97 0.56 8.14
N HIS A 229 -5.01 -0.27 7.72
CA HIS A 229 -4.98 -1.69 8.03
C HIS A 229 -3.92 -1.99 9.09
N ALA A 230 -4.17 -3.00 9.91
CA ALA A 230 -3.24 -3.46 10.91
C ALA A 230 -3.21 -4.99 11.00
N MET A 231 -2.05 -5.52 11.38
CA MET A 231 -1.89 -6.90 11.78
C MET A 231 -2.08 -7.03 13.29
N ILE A 232 -2.82 -8.05 13.71
CA ILE A 232 -2.90 -8.50 15.10
C ILE A 232 -2.01 -9.73 15.25
N ASP A 233 -1.14 -9.75 16.26
CA ASP A 233 -0.45 -10.98 16.68
C ASP A 233 -1.42 -11.85 17.52
N LEU A 234 -1.81 -12.99 16.97
CA LEU A 234 -2.75 -13.91 17.61
C LEU A 234 -2.14 -14.71 18.77
N ARG A 235 -0.81 -14.73 18.92
CA ARG A 235 -0.12 -15.39 20.05
C ARG A 235 -0.25 -14.59 21.35
N GLY A 236 -0.72 -13.35 21.27
CA GLY A 236 -0.76 -12.40 22.39
C GLY A 236 0.52 -11.56 22.46
N VAL A 237 0.88 -11.10 23.65
CA VAL A 237 2.07 -10.26 23.88
C VAL A 237 3.33 -11.14 23.79
N ALA A 238 3.81 -11.42 22.57
CA ALA A 238 5.01 -12.23 22.35
C ALA A 238 6.29 -11.42 22.64
N GLU A 239 7.35 -12.02 23.21
CA GLU A 239 8.64 -11.34 23.52
C GLU A 239 9.30 -10.64 22.31
N LYS A 240 8.91 -11.00 21.09
CA LYS A 240 9.48 -10.45 19.86
C LYS A 240 9.04 -9.00 19.65
N THR A 241 10.01 -8.10 19.51
CA THR A 241 9.83 -6.70 19.10
C THR A 241 10.13 -6.57 17.61
N PHE A 242 9.35 -5.75 16.90
CA PHE A 242 9.59 -5.44 15.49
C PHE A 242 10.33 -4.12 15.34
N CYS A 243 11.19 -4.00 14.34
CA CYS A 243 11.94 -2.76 14.10
C CYS A 243 11.13 -1.68 13.37
N ASP A 244 10.22 -2.08 12.48
CA ASP A 244 9.34 -1.24 11.66
C ASP A 244 8.11 -2.01 11.17
N ALA A 245 7.24 -1.36 10.38
CA ALA A 245 6.03 -1.98 9.83
C ALA A 245 6.34 -3.10 8.83
N GLU A 246 7.44 -3.03 8.08
CA GLU A 246 7.80 -4.03 7.07
C GLU A 246 8.28 -5.33 7.73
N ASP A 247 9.07 -5.23 8.81
CA ASP A 247 9.48 -6.37 9.65
C ASP A 247 8.28 -7.04 10.32
N ALA A 248 7.36 -6.24 10.87
CA ALA A 248 6.10 -6.75 11.42
C ALA A 248 5.25 -7.45 10.36
N GLU A 249 5.10 -6.85 9.17
CA GLU A 249 4.37 -7.44 8.05
C GLU A 249 4.99 -8.76 7.61
N LYS A 250 6.31 -8.80 7.38
CA LYS A 250 7.03 -10.03 6.99
C LYS A 250 6.93 -11.14 8.03
N ALA A 251 6.97 -10.80 9.30
CA ALA A 251 6.95 -11.78 10.38
C ALA A 251 5.55 -12.34 10.65
N LEU A 252 4.50 -11.54 10.43
CA LEU A 252 3.12 -11.92 10.73
C LEU A 252 2.37 -12.44 9.49
N CYS A 253 2.74 -12.00 8.29
CA CYS A 253 2.12 -12.43 7.03
C CYS A 253 2.60 -13.83 6.61
N GLY A 254 1.67 -14.73 6.27
CA GLY A 254 1.99 -16.10 5.84
C GLY A 254 2.15 -17.13 6.96
N SER A 255 1.81 -16.77 8.21
CA SER A 255 1.74 -17.69 9.34
C SER A 255 0.30 -17.79 9.86
N ASP A 256 -0.07 -18.92 10.49
CA ASP A 256 -1.34 -19.06 11.21
C ASP A 256 -1.44 -18.14 12.45
N THR A 257 -0.46 -17.26 12.67
CA THR A 257 -0.29 -16.45 13.88
C THR A 257 -0.62 -14.97 13.69
N GLY A 258 -0.89 -14.50 12.47
CA GLY A 258 -1.25 -13.11 12.18
C GLY A 258 -2.68 -12.97 11.65
N LEU A 259 -3.42 -11.96 12.10
CA LEU A 259 -4.73 -11.59 11.54
C LEU A 259 -4.70 -10.15 11.02
N GLU A 260 -4.93 -9.97 9.72
CA GLU A 260 -5.14 -8.64 9.15
C GLU A 260 -6.56 -8.13 9.42
N ILE A 261 -6.65 -6.88 9.87
CA ILE A 261 -7.92 -6.19 10.03
C ILE A 261 -7.86 -4.73 9.53
N PRO A 262 -8.97 -4.18 9.01
CA PRO A 262 -9.16 -2.75 9.02
C PRO A 262 -9.16 -2.24 10.46
N LEU A 263 -8.46 -1.14 10.74
CA LEU A 263 -8.33 -0.63 12.11
C LEU A 263 -9.67 -0.15 12.71
N THR A 264 -10.67 0.09 11.87
CA THR A 264 -12.08 0.26 12.29
C THR A 264 -12.66 -0.94 13.03
N GLU A 265 -12.09 -2.12 12.85
CA GLU A 265 -12.50 -3.37 13.51
C GLU A 265 -11.79 -3.59 14.85
N ALA A 266 -10.81 -2.76 15.20
CA ALA A 266 -9.93 -3.02 16.33
C ALA A 266 -10.68 -3.17 17.66
N PHE A 267 -11.72 -2.37 17.90
CA PHE A 267 -12.56 -2.47 19.09
C PHE A 267 -13.37 -3.78 19.13
N ARG A 268 -13.92 -4.22 18.00
CA ARG A 268 -14.62 -5.52 17.92
C ARG A 268 -13.67 -6.68 18.20
N GLN A 269 -12.46 -6.66 17.63
CA GLN A 269 -11.44 -7.66 17.92
C GLN A 269 -10.97 -7.63 19.39
N SER A 270 -10.88 -6.44 19.98
CA SER A 270 -10.54 -6.23 21.40
C SER A 270 -11.60 -6.84 22.31
N GLU A 271 -12.87 -6.56 22.07
CA GLU A 271 -14.00 -7.08 22.86
C GLU A 271 -14.12 -8.61 22.71
N MET A 272 -14.01 -9.15 21.49
CA MET A 272 -13.99 -10.62 21.27
C MET A 272 -12.90 -11.34 22.06
N ARG A 273 -11.76 -10.67 22.31
CA ARG A 273 -10.61 -11.20 23.07
C ARG A 273 -10.59 -10.76 24.53
N LYS A 274 -11.65 -10.12 25.01
CA LYS A 274 -11.77 -9.59 26.39
C LYS A 274 -10.62 -8.65 26.76
N LYS A 275 -10.09 -7.91 25.78
CA LYS A 275 -9.06 -6.88 25.96
C LYS A 275 -9.77 -5.53 26.16
N ARG A 276 -9.26 -4.70 27.08
CA ARG A 276 -9.82 -3.36 27.38
C ARG A 276 -8.99 -2.22 26.83
N GLY A 277 -7.79 -2.53 26.36
CA GLY A 277 -6.89 -1.59 25.75
C GLY A 277 -6.52 -2.01 24.33
N ILE A 278 -6.15 -1.05 23.50
CA ILE A 278 -5.56 -1.27 22.18
C ILE A 278 -4.27 -0.44 22.15
N ILE A 279 -3.16 -1.06 21.74
CA ILE A 279 -1.91 -0.35 21.42
C ILE A 279 -1.72 -0.40 19.91
N ILE A 280 -1.57 0.78 19.30
CA ILE A 280 -1.39 0.96 17.85
C ILE A 280 0.07 1.30 17.61
N LEU A 281 0.81 0.32 17.10
CA LEU A 281 2.19 0.45 16.70
C LEU A 281 2.28 0.82 15.22
N GLY A 282 3.17 1.74 14.87
CA GLY A 282 3.34 2.12 13.48
C GLY A 282 4.51 3.08 13.26
N ASP A 283 4.94 3.21 12.02
CA ASP A 283 6.05 4.09 11.65
C ASP A 283 5.71 5.59 11.80
N PRO A 284 6.71 6.47 11.90
CA PRO A 284 6.50 7.92 11.83
C PRO A 284 5.70 8.31 10.58
N GLY A 285 4.66 9.15 10.73
CA GLY A 285 3.81 9.58 9.60
C GLY A 285 2.76 8.55 9.15
N SER A 286 2.69 7.36 9.76
CA SER A 286 1.73 6.29 9.40
C SER A 286 0.24 6.60 9.68
N GLY A 287 -0.08 7.78 10.23
CA GLY A 287 -1.46 8.20 10.50
C GLY A 287 -2.02 7.84 11.87
N LYS A 288 -1.20 7.41 12.85
CA LYS A 288 -1.63 7.06 14.23
C LYS A 288 -2.45 8.18 14.92
N THR A 289 -1.86 9.37 15.05
CA THR A 289 -2.54 10.54 15.64
C THR A 289 -3.82 10.90 14.87
N THR A 290 -3.76 10.88 13.54
CA THR A 290 -4.92 11.14 12.67
C THR A 290 -6.04 10.13 12.93
N HIS A 291 -5.69 8.86 13.13
CA HIS A 291 -6.66 7.82 13.48
C HIS A 291 -7.29 8.05 14.86
N LEU A 292 -6.52 8.40 15.89
CA LEU A 292 -7.10 8.73 17.21
C LEU A 292 -8.06 9.91 17.14
N LYS A 293 -7.68 10.99 16.46
CA LYS A 293 -8.58 12.14 16.24
C LYS A 293 -9.84 11.74 15.50
N ARG A 294 -9.71 10.92 14.46
CA ARG A 294 -10.86 10.35 13.74
C ARG A 294 -11.74 9.48 14.64
N LEU A 295 -11.17 8.67 15.53
CA LEU A 295 -11.96 7.89 16.51
C LEU A 295 -12.74 8.80 17.45
N LEU A 296 -12.13 9.88 17.93
CA LEU A 296 -12.80 10.90 18.73
C LEU A 296 -13.99 11.50 17.96
N LEU A 297 -13.74 12.03 16.76
CA LEU A 297 -14.79 12.66 15.94
C LEU A 297 -15.91 11.68 15.60
N TYR A 298 -15.56 10.48 15.15
CA TYR A 298 -16.53 9.46 14.78
C TYR A 298 -17.38 9.03 15.98
N CYS A 299 -16.78 8.88 17.16
CA CYS A 299 -17.50 8.58 18.41
C CYS A 299 -18.45 9.71 18.82
N LEU A 300 -18.05 10.97 18.66
CA LEU A 300 -18.88 12.14 19.00
C LEU A 300 -20.03 12.34 18.01
N ARG A 301 -19.79 12.19 16.71
CA ARG A 301 -20.75 12.42 15.62
C ARG A 301 -21.75 11.27 15.45
N ASN A 302 -21.28 10.03 15.53
CA ASN A 302 -22.06 8.83 15.18
C ASN A 302 -22.44 7.96 16.38
N GLY A 303 -21.87 8.24 17.56
CA GLY A 303 -22.09 7.45 18.78
C GLY A 303 -21.08 6.29 18.95
N PRO A 304 -20.70 5.95 20.19
CA PRO A 304 -19.71 4.91 20.49
C PRO A 304 -20.10 3.51 20.01
N GLU A 305 -21.39 3.19 19.95
CA GLU A 305 -21.92 1.88 19.53
C GLU A 305 -21.52 1.51 18.10
N THR A 306 -21.32 2.49 17.23
CA THR A 306 -20.89 2.28 15.84
C THR A 306 -19.44 1.78 15.75
N LEU A 307 -18.64 2.00 16.80
CA LEU A 307 -17.30 1.46 16.98
C LEU A 307 -17.30 0.13 17.75
N GLY A 308 -18.46 -0.39 18.15
CA GLY A 308 -18.57 -1.56 19.02
C GLY A 308 -18.27 -1.26 20.50
N LEU A 309 -18.34 0.01 20.90
CA LEU A 309 -18.13 0.45 22.29
C LEU A 309 -19.47 0.54 23.05
N PRO A 310 -19.46 0.35 24.38
CA PRO A 310 -20.63 0.57 25.24
C PRO A 310 -21.31 1.95 25.07
N GLU A 311 -22.63 1.98 25.25
CA GLU A 311 -23.42 3.22 25.23
C GLU A 311 -22.89 4.25 26.26
N ARG A 312 -23.00 5.54 25.92
CA ARG A 312 -22.60 6.69 26.77
C ARG A 312 -21.10 6.83 27.06
N ILE A 313 -20.25 6.08 26.35
CA ILE A 313 -18.81 6.31 26.37
C ILE A 313 -18.47 7.68 25.81
N ILE A 314 -17.60 8.41 26.51
CA ILE A 314 -17.12 9.74 26.11
C ILE A 314 -15.62 9.66 25.76
N PRO A 315 -15.19 10.08 24.57
CA PRO A 315 -13.78 10.08 24.19
C PRO A 315 -13.02 11.27 24.80
N VAL A 316 -11.79 11.00 25.24
CA VAL A 316 -10.85 12.00 25.76
C VAL A 316 -9.50 11.85 25.07
N PHE A 317 -9.08 12.89 24.34
CA PHE A 317 -7.79 12.92 23.64
C PHE A 317 -6.69 13.45 24.56
N LEU A 318 -5.60 12.70 24.67
CA LEU A 318 -4.53 12.91 25.64
C LEU A 318 -3.16 12.82 24.95
N PRO A 319 -2.59 13.94 24.47
CA PRO A 319 -1.27 13.96 23.83
C PRO A 319 -0.17 13.80 24.89
N LEU A 320 0.51 12.65 24.92
CA LEU A 320 1.49 12.31 25.96
C LEU A 320 2.74 13.21 25.95
N ARG A 321 3.03 13.89 24.84
CA ARG A 321 4.07 14.93 24.79
C ARG A 321 3.82 16.14 25.70
N GLU A 322 2.58 16.37 26.11
CA GLU A 322 2.20 17.47 27.02
C GLU A 322 2.34 17.10 28.50
N LEU A 323 2.86 15.91 28.80
CA LEU A 323 3.06 15.44 30.16
C LEU A 323 4.27 16.13 30.81
N GLU A 324 4.00 17.11 31.67
CA GLU A 324 5.05 17.88 32.34
C GLU A 324 5.55 17.23 33.65
N ASN A 325 4.63 16.76 34.51
CA ASN A 325 4.94 16.33 35.88
C ASN A 325 4.74 14.82 36.10
N LEU A 326 5.84 14.11 36.35
CA LEU A 326 5.85 12.67 36.63
C LEU A 326 5.59 12.28 38.08
N GLY A 327 5.35 13.22 38.98
CA GLY A 327 5.11 12.91 40.39
C GLY A 327 3.66 12.54 40.72
N ARG A 328 2.71 12.77 39.80
CA ARG A 328 1.27 12.86 40.12
C ARG A 328 0.36 11.81 39.45
N GLY A 329 0.91 10.89 38.68
CA GLY A 329 0.14 9.81 38.03
C GLY A 329 -0.62 10.26 36.78
N LEU A 330 -1.25 9.30 36.08
CA LEU A 330 -2.02 9.57 34.86
C LEU A 330 -3.33 10.33 35.15
N ASP A 331 -3.94 10.13 36.31
CA ASP A 331 -5.21 10.79 36.68
C ASP A 331 -5.04 12.31 36.81
N ASP A 332 -3.93 12.79 37.39
CA ASP A 332 -3.61 14.23 37.45
C ASP A 332 -3.38 14.82 36.05
N PHE A 333 -2.76 14.05 35.14
CA PHE A 333 -2.59 14.47 33.75
C PHE A 333 -3.94 14.56 33.02
N ILE A 334 -4.82 13.58 33.19
CA ILE A 334 -6.18 13.60 32.63
C ILE A 334 -6.93 14.83 33.16
N GLN A 335 -6.84 15.09 34.45
CA GLN A 335 -7.47 16.25 35.07
C GLN A 335 -6.92 17.57 34.49
N CYS A 336 -5.60 17.74 34.40
CA CYS A 336 -4.99 18.93 33.83
C CYS A 336 -5.41 19.15 32.37
N GLN A 337 -5.52 18.08 31.58
CA GLN A 337 -5.96 18.16 30.18
C GLN A 337 -7.44 18.52 30.06
N LEU A 338 -8.29 18.01 30.95
CA LEU A 338 -9.70 18.36 30.99
C LEU A 338 -9.96 19.77 31.53
N ASP A 339 -9.08 20.29 32.40
CA ASP A 339 -9.13 21.65 32.96
C ASP A 339 -8.46 22.70 32.04
N ASN A 340 -8.07 22.29 30.82
CA ASN A 340 -7.34 23.13 29.87
C ASN A 340 -8.11 24.44 29.52
N PRO A 341 -7.45 25.62 29.54
CA PRO A 341 -8.06 26.91 29.19
C PRO A 341 -8.73 26.94 27.81
N HIS A 342 -8.28 26.12 26.86
CA HIS A 342 -8.87 26.01 25.52
C HIS A 342 -10.23 25.29 25.55
N LEU A 343 -10.42 24.34 26.48
CA LEU A 343 -11.69 23.65 26.70
C LEU A 343 -12.65 24.46 27.58
N LYS A 344 -12.17 25.46 28.33
CA LYS A 344 -13.00 26.34 29.19
C LYS A 344 -14.04 25.56 30.01
N THR A 345 -13.58 24.50 30.67
CA THR A 345 -14.37 23.64 31.55
C THR A 345 -14.50 24.32 32.92
N LEU A 346 -15.49 23.88 33.71
CA LEU A 346 -15.66 24.38 35.09
C LEU A 346 -14.66 23.70 36.02
N GLU A 347 -14.30 24.38 37.11
CA GLU A 347 -13.36 23.85 38.10
C GLU A 347 -13.85 22.48 38.64
N GLY A 348 -12.94 21.50 38.69
CA GLY A 348 -13.24 20.13 39.12
C GLY A 348 -14.06 19.29 38.12
N PHE A 349 -14.29 19.77 36.90
CA PHE A 349 -14.98 18.99 35.85
C PHE A 349 -14.24 17.68 35.56
N GLY A 350 -12.92 17.73 35.43
CA GLY A 350 -12.10 16.54 35.14
C GLY A 350 -12.29 15.43 36.16
N GLU A 351 -12.24 15.77 37.45
CA GLU A 351 -12.44 14.81 38.55
C GLU A 351 -13.85 14.18 38.50
N ARG A 352 -14.89 15.00 38.34
CA ARG A 352 -16.28 14.52 38.21
C ARG A 352 -16.46 13.60 36.99
N LEU A 353 -15.82 13.93 35.87
CA LEU A 353 -15.89 13.13 34.64
C LEU A 353 -15.18 11.77 34.79
N ILE A 354 -14.01 11.74 35.43
CA ILE A 354 -13.29 10.51 35.73
C ILE A 354 -14.12 9.62 36.67
N GLN A 355 -14.70 10.20 37.74
CA GLN A 355 -15.54 9.47 38.70
C GLN A 355 -16.82 8.88 38.07
N ARG A 356 -17.38 9.54 37.04
CA ARG A 356 -18.50 9.00 36.23
C ARG A 356 -18.12 7.69 35.54
N GLY A 357 -16.87 7.58 35.09
CA GLY A 357 -16.40 6.46 34.26
C GLY A 357 -17.06 6.41 32.88
N ASN A 358 -16.96 5.25 32.22
CA ASN A 358 -17.35 5.08 30.81
C ASN A 358 -16.64 6.11 29.90
N LEU A 359 -15.31 6.17 30.01
CA LEU A 359 -14.49 7.03 29.16
C LEU A 359 -13.67 6.19 28.19
N LEU A 360 -13.41 6.76 27.02
CA LEU A 360 -12.45 6.24 26.05
C LEU A 360 -11.22 7.15 26.07
N PHE A 361 -10.15 6.72 26.72
CA PHE A 361 -8.89 7.46 26.75
C PHE A 361 -8.09 7.17 25.49
N LEU A 362 -7.81 8.22 24.71
CA LEU A 362 -7.03 8.20 23.48
C LEU A 362 -5.67 8.83 23.75
N LEU A 363 -4.71 8.01 24.17
CA LEU A 363 -3.37 8.44 24.56
C LEU A 363 -2.45 8.44 23.35
N ASP A 364 -2.04 9.62 22.90
CA ASP A 364 -1.25 9.79 21.68
C ASP A 364 0.24 9.96 21.99
N GLY A 365 1.08 9.08 21.42
CA GLY A 365 2.52 9.25 21.35
C GLY A 365 3.28 8.81 22.60
N LEU A 366 3.16 7.55 23.01
CA LEU A 366 3.97 7.01 24.12
C LEU A 366 5.48 7.15 23.86
N ASP A 367 5.89 7.08 22.59
CA ASP A 367 7.27 7.32 22.16
C ASP A 367 7.71 8.79 22.26
N GLU A 368 6.79 9.75 22.33
CA GLU A 368 7.09 11.18 22.46
C GLU A 368 7.57 11.54 23.88
N VAL A 369 7.41 10.63 24.85
CA VAL A 369 8.07 10.72 26.16
C VAL A 369 9.57 10.47 25.96
N ALA A 370 10.35 11.54 26.07
CA ALA A 370 11.73 11.58 25.58
C ALA A 370 12.71 10.63 26.31
N ASP A 371 12.49 10.36 27.59
CA ASP A 371 13.37 9.51 28.42
C ASP A 371 12.75 8.12 28.64
N LEU A 372 13.60 7.08 28.62
CA LEU A 372 13.15 5.69 28.73
C LEU A 372 12.57 5.39 30.11
N ALA A 373 13.21 5.81 31.20
CA ALA A 373 12.71 5.58 32.54
C ALA A 373 11.38 6.33 32.77
N ARG A 374 11.28 7.57 32.25
CA ARG A 374 10.01 8.32 32.22
C ARG A 374 8.93 7.56 31.43
N ARG A 375 9.27 6.96 30.30
CA ARG A 375 8.32 6.21 29.46
C ARG A 375 7.86 4.91 30.13
N GLU A 376 8.76 4.19 30.79
CA GLU A 376 8.45 3.02 31.62
C GLU A 376 7.48 3.39 32.74
N GLN A 377 7.72 4.53 33.41
CA GLN A 377 6.82 5.04 34.44
C GLN A 377 5.42 5.35 33.87
N VAL A 378 5.34 6.01 32.70
CA VAL A 378 4.06 6.30 32.04
C VAL A 378 3.34 5.02 31.61
N ALA A 379 4.05 4.01 31.10
CA ALA A 379 3.46 2.72 30.78
C ALA A 379 2.87 2.03 32.03
N GLY A 380 3.59 2.11 33.16
CA GLY A 380 3.10 1.69 34.47
C GLY A 380 1.82 2.42 34.87
N TRP A 381 1.77 3.74 34.71
CA TRP A 381 0.58 4.53 35.01
C TRP A 381 -0.63 4.20 34.14
N ILE A 382 -0.41 3.89 32.86
CA ILE A 382 -1.48 3.44 31.96
C ILE A 382 -2.04 2.09 32.45
N ALA A 383 -1.17 1.18 32.89
CA ALA A 383 -1.57 -0.10 33.47
C ALA A 383 -2.36 0.09 34.79
N ASP A 384 -1.88 0.97 35.66
CA ASP A 384 -2.53 1.30 36.94
C ASP A 384 -3.90 1.96 36.71
N ALA A 385 -3.98 2.94 35.82
CA ALA A 385 -5.24 3.61 35.47
C ALA A 385 -6.25 2.64 34.86
N MET A 386 -5.79 1.68 34.05
CA MET A 386 -6.67 0.61 33.55
C MET A 386 -7.22 -0.24 34.71
N HIS A 387 -6.47 -0.44 35.80
CA HIS A 387 -6.98 -1.12 36.99
C HIS A 387 -7.98 -0.25 37.76
N SER A 388 -7.64 1.02 38.00
CA SER A 388 -8.43 1.98 38.78
C SER A 388 -9.75 2.38 38.10
N HIS A 389 -9.81 2.35 36.77
CA HIS A 389 -10.98 2.79 35.99
C HIS A 389 -11.62 1.61 35.21
N PRO A 390 -12.35 0.71 35.88
CA PRO A 390 -12.74 -0.57 35.28
C PRO A 390 -13.76 -0.47 34.14
N THR A 391 -14.51 0.63 34.10
CA THR A 391 -15.54 0.93 33.10
C THR A 391 -14.98 1.62 31.85
N CYS A 392 -13.73 2.08 31.90
CA CYS A 392 -13.10 2.82 30.81
C CYS A 392 -12.41 1.90 29.78
N ARG A 393 -12.11 2.46 28.61
CA ARG A 393 -11.35 1.83 27.52
C ARG A 393 -10.15 2.71 27.15
N PHE A 394 -9.09 2.08 26.65
CA PHE A 394 -7.82 2.75 26.40
C PHE A 394 -7.37 2.47 24.97
N VAL A 395 -6.95 3.50 24.25
CA VAL A 395 -6.21 3.36 22.99
C VAL A 395 -4.92 4.15 23.14
N VAL A 396 -3.80 3.49 22.95
CA VAL A 396 -2.46 4.09 23.04
C VAL A 396 -1.83 4.01 21.66
N THR A 397 -1.12 5.06 21.23
CA THR A 397 -0.28 5.00 20.04
C THR A 397 1.20 5.02 20.43
N CYS A 398 2.02 4.27 19.70
CA CYS A 398 3.47 4.28 19.89
C CYS A 398 4.17 3.97 18.56
N ARG A 399 5.41 4.43 18.41
CA ARG A 399 6.32 3.92 17.37
C ARG A 399 6.90 2.57 17.78
N PHE A 400 7.32 1.77 16.80
CA PHE A 400 7.97 0.47 17.02
C PHE A 400 9.19 0.58 17.97
N ALA A 401 10.14 1.47 17.69
CA ALA A 401 11.31 1.62 18.57
C ALA A 401 10.99 2.22 19.94
N GLY A 402 9.88 2.93 20.09
CA GLY A 402 9.47 3.47 21.38
C GLY A 402 8.95 2.39 22.33
N TYR A 403 8.62 1.20 21.81
CA TYR A 403 7.89 0.14 22.50
C TYR A 403 8.79 -1.06 22.81
N SER A 404 9.70 -0.86 23.77
CA SER A 404 10.63 -1.90 24.25
C SER A 404 9.94 -2.90 25.20
N ALA A 405 10.65 -3.98 25.54
CA ALA A 405 10.19 -4.97 26.51
C ALA A 405 9.84 -4.37 27.88
N THR A 406 10.54 -3.31 28.32
CA THR A 406 10.30 -2.64 29.61
C THR A 406 9.16 -1.63 29.58
N VAL A 407 8.85 -1.06 28.41
CA VAL A 407 7.74 -0.12 28.18
C VAL A 407 6.43 -0.83 27.83
N ARG A 408 6.49 -2.14 27.61
CA ARG A 408 5.37 -2.92 27.07
C ARG A 408 4.16 -2.90 28.00
N LEU A 409 2.99 -2.63 27.41
CA LEU A 409 1.73 -2.62 28.13
C LEU A 409 1.26 -4.06 28.44
N PRO A 410 0.48 -4.27 29.51
CA PRO A 410 0.09 -5.59 29.97
C PRO A 410 -0.82 -6.32 28.97
N GLU A 411 -0.96 -7.64 29.12
CA GLU A 411 -1.77 -8.50 28.24
C GLU A 411 -3.22 -8.06 28.06
N ARG A 412 -3.76 -7.15 28.88
CA ARG A 412 -5.10 -6.58 28.69
C ARG A 412 -5.20 -5.61 27.49
N PHE A 413 -4.07 -5.28 26.86
CA PHE A 413 -3.99 -4.55 25.60
C PHE A 413 -3.91 -5.50 24.40
N LEU A 414 -4.66 -5.17 23.35
CA LEU A 414 -4.54 -5.77 22.03
C LEU A 414 -3.43 -5.03 21.27
N GLU A 415 -2.36 -5.75 20.93
CA GLU A 415 -1.25 -5.21 20.13
C GLU A 415 -1.62 -5.23 18.64
N THR A 416 -1.63 -4.05 18.02
CA THR A 416 -1.95 -3.85 16.61
C THR A 416 -0.78 -3.19 15.89
N HIS A 417 -0.35 -3.74 14.77
CA HIS A 417 0.79 -3.28 13.98
C HIS A 417 0.28 -2.70 12.67
N LEU A 418 0.34 -1.38 12.51
CA LEU A 418 -0.09 -0.70 11.29
C LEU A 418 0.71 -1.20 10.09
N ARG A 419 0.00 -1.52 9.03
CA ARG A 419 0.60 -1.82 7.72
C ARG A 419 0.86 -0.51 6.98
N PRO A 420 1.89 -0.46 6.11
CA PRO A 420 2.02 0.61 5.13
C PRO A 420 0.79 0.63 4.21
N PHE A 421 0.48 1.78 3.61
CA PHE A 421 -0.61 1.86 2.62
C PHE A 421 -0.40 0.87 1.47
N THR A 422 -1.48 0.23 1.05
CA THR A 422 -1.57 -0.42 -0.25
C THR A 422 -1.63 0.63 -1.36
N GLU A 423 -1.38 0.22 -2.60
CA GLU A 423 -1.49 1.11 -3.77
C GLU A 423 -2.91 1.70 -3.86
N ASP A 424 -3.95 0.89 -3.68
CA ASP A 424 -5.34 1.35 -3.65
C ASP A 424 -5.61 2.38 -2.53
N GLN A 425 -5.03 2.19 -1.34
CA GLN A 425 -5.15 3.15 -0.25
C GLN A 425 -4.44 4.47 -0.59
N ALA A 426 -3.27 4.41 -1.21
CA ALA A 426 -2.54 5.59 -1.66
C ALA A 426 -3.32 6.36 -2.74
N GLU A 427 -3.85 5.68 -3.75
CA GLU A 427 -4.64 6.34 -4.81
C GLU A 427 -5.93 6.95 -4.26
N ARG A 428 -6.63 6.25 -3.37
CA ARG A 428 -7.79 6.80 -2.67
C ARG A 428 -7.42 8.02 -1.84
N PHE A 429 -6.29 7.99 -1.16
CA PHE A 429 -5.81 9.13 -0.39
C PHE A 429 -5.54 10.32 -1.31
N VAL A 430 -4.88 10.14 -2.45
CA VAL A 430 -4.62 11.20 -3.44
C VAL A 430 -5.93 11.84 -3.90
N ARG A 431 -6.93 11.02 -4.27
CA ARG A 431 -8.25 11.50 -4.72
C ARG A 431 -8.97 12.30 -3.63
N ASN A 432 -9.03 11.74 -2.42
CA ASN A 432 -9.66 12.41 -1.28
C ASN A 432 -8.95 13.73 -0.93
N TRP A 433 -7.62 13.72 -0.97
CA TRP A 433 -6.79 14.90 -0.70
C TRP A 433 -7.08 16.03 -1.71
N TYR A 434 -7.08 15.72 -3.01
CA TYR A 434 -7.35 16.74 -4.04
C TYR A 434 -8.78 17.26 -3.97
N ARG A 435 -9.76 16.38 -3.76
CA ARG A 435 -11.15 16.77 -3.57
C ARG A 435 -11.26 17.79 -2.43
N ALA A 436 -10.79 17.41 -1.24
CA ALA A 436 -10.90 18.25 -0.06
C ALA A 436 -10.12 19.58 -0.19
N VAL A 437 -8.93 19.55 -0.77
CA VAL A 437 -8.12 20.78 -0.96
C VAL A 437 -8.74 21.69 -2.01
N GLU A 438 -9.13 21.20 -3.18
CA GLU A 438 -9.64 22.09 -4.24
C GLU A 438 -11.07 22.58 -3.93
N GLU A 439 -11.94 21.77 -3.31
CA GLU A 439 -13.28 22.20 -2.85
C GLU A 439 -13.19 23.37 -1.87
N SER A 440 -12.26 23.29 -0.91
CA SER A 440 -12.08 24.35 0.08
C SER A 440 -11.57 25.68 -0.49
N LEU A 441 -10.93 25.65 -1.66
CA LEU A 441 -10.31 26.80 -2.30
C LEU A 441 -11.18 27.40 -3.41
N ALA A 442 -12.14 26.63 -3.89
CA ALA A 442 -12.95 27.01 -5.03
C ALA A 442 -14.07 27.98 -4.66
N ARG A 443 -14.37 28.87 -5.61
CA ARG A 443 -15.59 29.71 -5.57
C ARG A 443 -16.78 29.03 -6.24
N ASP A 444 -16.52 28.05 -7.10
CA ASP A 444 -17.50 27.25 -7.84
C ASP A 444 -17.27 25.76 -7.55
N PRO A 445 -18.19 25.08 -6.86
CA PRO A 445 -18.05 23.67 -6.50
C PRO A 445 -17.91 22.72 -7.69
N CYS A 446 -18.63 22.96 -8.80
CA CYS A 446 -18.60 22.06 -9.96
C CYS A 446 -17.24 22.12 -10.68
N LEU A 447 -16.64 23.30 -10.74
CA LEU A 447 -15.31 23.48 -11.30
C LEU A 447 -14.24 22.86 -10.39
N ALA A 448 -14.40 22.97 -9.06
CA ALA A 448 -13.49 22.39 -8.07
C ALA A 448 -13.34 20.88 -8.22
N GLU A 449 -14.47 20.17 -8.36
CA GLU A 449 -14.50 18.71 -8.50
C GLU A 449 -13.75 18.27 -9.76
N SER A 450 -13.99 18.94 -10.90
CA SER A 450 -13.30 18.62 -12.16
C SER A 450 -11.78 18.79 -12.07
N ILE A 451 -11.31 19.88 -11.45
CA ILE A 451 -9.89 20.16 -11.24
C ILE A 451 -9.27 19.14 -10.27
N ALA A 452 -9.99 18.78 -9.22
CA ALA A 452 -9.53 17.79 -8.24
C ALA A 452 -9.32 16.43 -8.91
N VAL A 453 -10.29 15.97 -9.71
CA VAL A 453 -10.19 14.70 -10.44
C VAL A 453 -9.03 14.74 -11.43
N GLU A 454 -8.92 15.78 -12.25
CA GLU A 454 -7.85 15.93 -13.24
C GLU A 454 -6.46 15.86 -12.59
N LYS A 455 -6.23 16.64 -11.52
CA LYS A 455 -4.93 16.65 -10.83
C LYS A 455 -4.64 15.36 -10.08
N ALA A 456 -5.65 14.72 -9.48
CA ALA A 456 -5.48 13.45 -8.81
C ALA A 456 -5.07 12.36 -9.79
N GLU A 457 -5.77 12.24 -10.93
CA GLU A 457 -5.44 11.26 -11.96
C GLU A 457 -4.07 11.51 -12.58
N HIS A 458 -3.73 12.77 -12.86
CA HIS A 458 -2.41 13.12 -13.36
C HIS A 458 -1.31 12.71 -12.37
N LEU A 459 -1.49 12.94 -11.07
CA LEU A 459 -0.51 12.50 -10.06
C LEU A 459 -0.43 10.97 -9.99
N ILE A 460 -1.56 10.26 -9.99
CA ILE A 460 -1.59 8.79 -9.93
C ILE A 460 -0.85 8.20 -11.14
N GLN A 461 -1.12 8.70 -12.33
CA GLN A 461 -0.41 8.28 -13.55
C GLN A 461 1.09 8.52 -13.44
N ARG A 462 1.51 9.70 -12.96
CA ARG A 462 2.93 10.03 -12.73
C ARG A 462 3.60 9.09 -11.72
N LEU A 463 2.90 8.70 -10.65
CA LEU A 463 3.44 7.79 -9.63
C LEU A 463 3.60 6.35 -10.13
N ARG A 464 2.88 5.95 -11.18
CA ARG A 464 3.00 4.63 -11.83
C ARG A 464 4.15 4.55 -12.83
N GLU A 465 4.78 5.66 -13.20
CA GLU A 465 5.91 5.64 -14.13
C GLU A 465 7.15 4.96 -13.53
N PRO A 466 8.03 4.33 -14.34
CA PRO A 466 9.21 3.60 -13.87
C PRO A 466 10.15 4.39 -12.96
N ASP A 467 10.26 5.70 -13.19
CA ASP A 467 11.08 6.59 -12.37
C ASP A 467 10.52 6.77 -10.95
N PHE A 468 9.20 6.71 -10.77
CA PHE A 468 8.55 6.90 -9.46
C PHE A 468 8.17 5.56 -8.80
N ARG A 469 8.21 4.46 -9.55
CA ARG A 469 8.18 3.09 -9.02
C ARG A 469 9.50 2.59 -8.46
N ALA A 470 10.57 3.38 -8.57
CA ALA A 470 11.80 3.09 -7.85
C ALA A 470 11.48 2.86 -6.36
N ARG A 471 12.02 1.76 -5.78
CA ARG A 471 11.71 1.28 -4.41
C ARG A 471 11.54 2.41 -3.39
N ARG A 472 12.45 3.38 -3.36
CA ARG A 472 12.44 4.52 -2.43
C ARG A 472 11.25 5.47 -2.60
N VAL A 473 10.88 5.84 -3.82
CA VAL A 473 9.73 6.74 -4.03
C VAL A 473 8.42 6.00 -3.75
N PHE A 474 8.35 4.73 -4.13
CA PHE A 474 7.23 3.85 -3.78
C PHE A 474 7.09 3.67 -2.25
N GLU A 475 8.18 3.49 -1.51
CA GLU A 475 8.16 3.47 -0.03
C GLU A 475 7.56 4.77 0.55
N MET A 476 7.77 5.93 -0.10
CA MET A 476 7.14 7.19 0.31
C MET A 476 5.62 7.22 0.09
N THR A 477 5.11 6.65 -1.02
CA THR A 477 3.66 6.66 -1.29
C THR A 477 2.88 5.78 -0.31
N ARG A 478 3.56 4.82 0.32
CA ARG A 478 3.00 3.95 1.36
C ARG A 478 2.87 4.63 2.73
N ASN A 479 3.41 5.84 2.88
CA ASN A 479 3.33 6.63 4.12
C ASN A 479 2.40 7.85 3.92
N PRO A 480 1.28 7.99 4.65
CA PRO A 480 0.31 9.06 4.45
C PRO A 480 0.89 10.47 4.52
N LEU A 481 1.84 10.73 5.42
CA LEU A 481 2.48 12.04 5.56
C LEU A 481 3.36 12.36 4.34
N LEU A 482 4.16 11.41 3.89
CA LEU A 482 5.01 11.59 2.71
C LEU A 482 4.19 11.65 1.42
N LEU A 483 3.09 10.91 1.33
CA LEU A 483 2.15 11.00 0.22
C LEU A 483 1.45 12.37 0.18
N ALA A 484 1.01 12.89 1.32
CA ALA A 484 0.49 14.25 1.40
C ALA A 484 1.54 15.30 0.97
N ASN A 485 2.81 15.07 1.30
CA ASN A 485 3.92 15.91 0.87
C ASN A 485 4.10 15.86 -0.66
N ILE A 486 4.04 14.67 -1.28
CA ILE A 486 4.05 14.51 -2.74
C ILE A 486 2.86 15.23 -3.39
N CYS A 487 1.65 15.13 -2.81
CA CYS A 487 0.47 15.86 -3.29
C CYS A 487 0.71 17.38 -3.27
N LEU A 488 1.32 17.90 -2.21
CA LEU A 488 1.67 19.32 -2.09
C LEU A 488 2.67 19.77 -3.16
N VAL A 489 3.73 18.99 -3.39
CA VAL A 489 4.74 19.26 -4.42
C VAL A 489 4.10 19.29 -5.80
N HIS A 490 3.31 18.26 -6.13
CA HIS A 490 2.60 18.17 -7.41
C HIS A 490 1.65 19.35 -7.62
N ARG A 491 0.80 19.66 -6.63
CA ARG A 491 -0.18 20.74 -6.73
C ARG A 491 0.48 22.10 -6.95
N HIS A 492 1.61 22.34 -6.29
CA HIS A 492 2.34 23.60 -6.41
C HIS A 492 2.95 23.80 -7.80
N ARG A 493 3.52 22.74 -8.39
CA ARG A 493 4.16 22.80 -9.71
C ARG A 493 3.20 22.61 -10.88
N GLY A 494 2.04 21.99 -10.65
CA GLY A 494 1.17 21.46 -11.70
C GLY A 494 1.62 20.10 -12.25
N ALA A 495 2.86 19.67 -11.97
CA ALA A 495 3.39 18.36 -12.31
C ALA A 495 4.49 17.95 -11.32
N LEU A 496 4.76 16.65 -11.18
CA LEU A 496 5.93 16.20 -10.43
C LEU A 496 7.22 16.53 -11.20
N PRO A 497 8.33 16.85 -10.51
CA PRO A 497 9.64 16.94 -11.15
C PRO A 497 9.95 15.67 -11.94
N GLN A 498 10.63 15.78 -13.08
CA GLN A 498 10.96 14.60 -13.92
C GLN A 498 11.95 13.66 -13.21
N LYS A 499 12.94 14.21 -12.50
CA LYS A 499 13.99 13.44 -11.83
C LYS A 499 13.71 13.30 -10.32
N ARG A 500 13.98 12.10 -9.77
CA ARG A 500 13.79 11.75 -8.34
C ARG A 500 14.57 12.65 -7.39
N ALA A 501 15.81 13.02 -7.74
CA ALA A 501 16.64 13.91 -6.91
C ALA A 501 15.93 15.25 -6.63
N ARG A 502 15.22 15.78 -7.63
CA ARG A 502 14.46 17.02 -7.48
C ARG A 502 13.19 16.83 -6.64
N LEU A 503 12.52 15.69 -6.76
CA LEU A 503 11.40 15.34 -5.88
C LEU A 503 11.85 15.29 -4.41
N TYR A 504 12.96 14.62 -4.09
CA TYR A 504 13.49 14.59 -2.73
C TYR A 504 13.83 15.98 -2.20
N GLU A 505 14.47 16.82 -3.02
CA GLU A 505 14.76 18.20 -2.66
C GLU A 505 13.50 18.95 -2.20
N GLU A 506 12.43 18.84 -2.97
CA GLU A 506 11.19 19.57 -2.72
C GLU A 506 10.39 19.00 -1.57
N CYS A 507 10.35 17.68 -1.41
CA CYS A 507 9.73 17.07 -0.24
C CYS A 507 10.46 17.48 1.05
N ILE A 508 11.79 17.51 1.05
CA ILE A 508 12.58 17.98 2.20
C ILE A 508 12.25 19.46 2.49
N ASP A 509 12.12 20.27 1.44
CA ASP A 509 11.80 21.69 1.58
C ASP A 509 10.44 21.92 2.19
N VAL A 510 9.41 21.20 1.73
CA VAL A 510 8.06 21.29 2.29
C VAL A 510 8.08 20.97 3.79
N LEU A 511 8.79 19.92 4.22
CA LEU A 511 8.89 19.57 5.64
C LEU A 511 9.62 20.66 6.45
N LEU A 512 10.74 21.16 5.93
CA LEU A 512 11.50 22.24 6.56
C LEU A 512 10.77 23.59 6.56
N GLU A 513 9.79 23.80 5.69
CA GLU A 513 8.97 25.01 5.68
C GLU A 513 7.73 24.93 6.57
N HIS A 514 7.14 23.74 6.74
CA HIS A 514 6.08 23.50 7.71
C HIS A 514 6.53 23.93 9.11
N TRP A 515 7.77 23.62 9.45
CA TRP A 515 8.48 24.08 10.65
C TRP A 515 8.41 25.60 10.84
N ARG A 516 8.63 26.42 9.80
CA ARG A 516 8.64 27.89 9.94
C ARG A 516 7.30 28.46 10.40
N ARG A 517 6.18 27.82 10.02
CA ARG A 517 4.83 28.34 10.31
C ARG A 517 4.35 27.98 11.71
N ALA A 518 4.76 26.82 12.24
CA ALA A 518 4.30 26.32 13.53
C ALA A 518 4.67 27.24 14.71
N LYS A 519 5.81 27.94 14.65
CA LYS A 519 6.36 28.64 15.82
C LYS A 519 6.21 30.15 15.91
N LYS A 520 5.77 30.88 14.87
CA LYS A 520 5.68 32.37 14.87
C LYS A 520 6.92 33.05 15.51
N LEU A 521 8.10 32.45 15.41
CA LEU A 521 9.34 32.92 16.07
C LEU A 521 10.08 33.93 15.20
N ALA A 522 10.78 34.88 15.84
CA ALA A 522 11.51 35.97 15.19
C ALA A 522 12.77 35.55 14.42
N VAL A 523 13.25 34.30 14.58
CA VAL A 523 14.44 33.80 13.87
C VAL A 523 14.14 32.47 13.18
N SER A 524 14.17 32.46 11.85
CA SER A 524 13.91 31.30 11.01
C SER A 524 15.14 30.95 10.15
N VAL A 525 15.56 29.68 10.16
CA VAL A 525 16.52 29.16 9.17
C VAL A 525 15.74 28.91 7.87
N SER A 526 16.31 29.29 6.72
CA SER A 526 15.67 28.97 5.43
C SER A 526 15.73 27.46 5.16
N ALA A 527 14.87 26.93 4.29
CA ALA A 527 14.85 25.51 3.93
C ALA A 527 16.19 25.14 3.31
N GLN A 528 16.74 26.04 2.49
CA GLN A 528 18.09 25.92 1.96
C GLN A 528 19.15 25.81 3.06
N ALA A 529 19.08 26.64 4.10
CA ALA A 529 20.02 26.58 5.22
C ALA A 529 19.81 25.33 6.09
N GLY A 530 18.57 24.88 6.28
CA GLY A 530 18.25 23.62 6.95
C GLY A 530 18.78 22.41 6.20
N ARG A 531 18.60 22.35 4.87
CA ARG A 531 19.20 21.33 3.99
C ARG A 531 20.72 21.31 4.14
N ARG A 532 21.38 22.47 4.00
CA ARG A 532 22.84 22.57 4.16
C ARG A 532 23.30 22.09 5.54
N ALA A 533 22.58 22.43 6.60
CA ALA A 533 22.90 21.99 7.96
C ALA A 533 22.79 20.46 8.15
N LEU A 534 21.87 19.81 7.44
CA LEU A 534 21.63 18.36 7.56
C LEU A 534 22.51 17.50 6.63
N GLN A 535 23.09 18.08 5.58
CA GLN A 535 23.96 17.37 4.63
C GLN A 535 25.13 16.60 5.28
N PRO A 536 25.98 17.19 6.16
CA PRO A 536 27.10 16.46 6.77
C PRO A 536 26.65 15.30 7.66
N THR A 537 25.52 15.49 8.34
CA THR A 537 24.87 14.50 9.21
C THR A 537 24.39 13.31 8.41
N ALA A 538 23.74 13.55 7.27
CA ALA A 538 23.27 12.51 6.36
C ALA A 538 24.44 11.71 5.77
N PHE A 539 25.47 12.41 5.30
CA PHE A 539 26.69 11.77 4.80
C PHE A 539 27.38 10.94 5.87
N TRP A 540 27.52 11.47 7.08
CA TRP A 540 28.09 10.71 8.18
C TRP A 540 27.22 9.50 8.49
N LEU A 541 25.91 9.63 8.74
CA LEU A 541 25.04 8.49 8.99
C LEU A 541 25.22 7.40 7.93
N HIS A 542 25.20 7.79 6.66
CA HIS A 542 25.37 6.88 5.54
C HIS A 542 26.78 6.31 5.38
N SER A 543 27.79 6.84 6.06
CA SER A 543 29.19 6.37 5.96
C SER A 543 29.44 4.97 6.52
N ARG A 544 28.45 4.36 7.19
CA ARG A 544 28.49 2.98 7.68
C ARG A 544 27.22 2.28 7.20
N GLU A 545 27.38 1.12 6.59
CA GLU A 545 26.25 0.33 6.09
C GLU A 545 25.25 0.01 7.21
N GLY A 546 23.96 0.19 6.94
CA GLY A 546 22.89 -0.02 7.90
C GLY A 546 22.75 1.07 8.98
N ARG A 547 23.65 2.06 9.03
CA ARG A 547 23.53 3.18 9.97
C ARG A 547 22.54 4.21 9.46
N THR A 548 21.33 4.14 9.99
CA THR A 548 20.22 5.07 9.71
C THR A 548 19.93 6.00 10.89
N ARG A 549 20.60 5.80 12.04
CA ARG A 549 20.34 6.49 13.31
C ARG A 549 21.62 6.70 14.10
N ALA A 550 21.65 7.75 14.94
CA ALA A 550 22.70 8.01 15.93
C ALA A 550 22.26 9.03 16.98
N THR A 551 22.97 9.07 18.11
CA THR A 551 22.68 10.00 19.22
C THR A 551 22.96 11.46 18.86
N ALA A 552 22.33 12.41 19.56
CA ALA A 552 22.67 13.83 19.39
C ALA A 552 24.15 14.13 19.63
N GLU A 553 24.78 13.44 20.57
CA GLU A 553 26.22 13.60 20.88
C GLU A 553 27.10 13.21 19.70
N GLU A 554 26.77 12.13 19.01
CA GLU A 554 27.48 11.69 17.81
C GLU A 554 27.24 12.59 16.60
N LEU A 555 26.03 13.16 16.47
CA LEU A 555 25.67 14.02 15.35
C LEU A 555 26.16 15.47 15.52
N ALA A 556 26.25 15.97 16.77
CA ALA A 556 26.59 17.35 17.07
C ALA A 556 27.92 17.85 16.43
N PRO A 557 29.02 17.05 16.38
CA PRO A 557 30.26 17.46 15.71
C PRO A 557 30.10 17.75 14.22
N HIS A 558 29.15 17.08 13.56
CA HIS A 558 28.90 17.23 12.13
C HIS A 558 27.95 18.40 11.82
N LEU A 559 27.00 18.71 12.72
CA LEU A 559 26.09 19.84 12.57
C LEU A 559 26.70 21.18 13.02
N SER A 560 27.39 21.20 14.16
CA SER A 560 27.76 22.46 14.85
C SER A 560 28.57 23.44 13.98
N PRO A 561 29.55 23.01 13.17
CA PRO A 561 30.28 23.93 12.29
C PRO A 561 29.35 24.59 11.26
N VAL A 562 28.43 23.83 10.67
CA VAL A 562 27.51 24.34 9.64
C VAL A 562 26.45 25.24 10.24
N LEU A 563 25.93 24.90 11.43
CA LEU A 563 24.96 25.74 12.15
C LEU A 563 25.49 27.15 12.41
N LYS A 564 26.79 27.28 12.73
CA LYS A 564 27.46 28.58 12.84
C LYS A 564 27.51 29.32 11.51
N THR A 565 27.88 28.62 10.43
CA THR A 565 27.97 29.20 9.08
C THR A 565 26.62 29.69 8.55
N VAL A 566 25.53 28.97 8.85
CA VAL A 566 24.17 29.38 8.43
C VAL A 566 23.51 30.37 9.38
N GLY A 567 24.22 30.83 10.42
CA GLY A 567 23.75 31.85 11.36
C GLY A 567 22.59 31.38 12.24
N TRP A 568 22.55 30.10 12.62
CA TRP A 568 21.48 29.60 13.50
C TRP A 568 21.66 30.09 14.94
N THR A 569 20.64 30.78 15.47
CA THR A 569 20.67 31.35 16.84
C THR A 569 19.80 30.57 17.83
N GLY A 570 19.26 29.42 17.44
CA GLY A 570 18.28 28.65 18.23
C GLY A 570 18.88 27.74 19.31
N GLY A 571 20.18 27.83 19.60
CA GLY A 571 20.83 27.09 20.70
C GLY A 571 21.96 26.14 20.27
N THR A 572 21.93 24.89 20.76
CA THR A 572 22.93 23.82 20.53
C THR A 572 22.54 22.87 19.40
N ALA A 573 23.48 22.14 18.79
CA ALA A 573 23.14 21.17 17.73
C ALA A 573 22.04 20.16 18.13
N GLU A 574 21.99 19.77 19.40
CA GLU A 574 20.92 18.95 19.94
C GLU A 574 19.56 19.67 19.94
N ALA A 575 19.51 20.95 20.29
CA ALA A 575 18.27 21.74 20.18
C ALA A 575 17.81 21.86 18.73
N PHE A 576 18.73 21.98 17.76
CA PHE A 576 18.39 21.92 16.34
C PHE A 576 17.79 20.57 15.94
N LEU A 577 18.43 19.45 16.33
CA LEU A 577 17.94 18.10 16.02
C LEU A 577 16.55 17.83 16.63
N ARG A 578 16.33 18.23 17.89
CA ARG A 578 15.01 18.18 18.54
C ARG A 578 13.98 18.97 17.74
N THR A 579 14.29 20.21 17.38
CA THR A 579 13.41 21.07 16.58
C THR A 579 13.04 20.46 15.24
N ILE A 580 14.00 19.93 14.47
CA ILE A 580 13.72 19.30 13.18
C ILE A 580 12.82 18.05 13.39
N ARG A 581 13.10 17.23 14.40
CA ARG A 581 12.28 16.06 14.72
C ARG A 581 10.84 16.43 15.09
N ASP A 582 10.67 17.38 16.00
CA ASP A 582 9.39 17.69 16.63
C ASP A 582 8.49 18.56 15.73
N GLU A 583 9.07 19.38 14.86
CA GLU A 583 8.30 20.40 14.12
C GLU A 583 8.25 20.18 12.60
N SER A 584 9.25 19.49 12.02
CA SER A 584 9.24 19.19 10.57
C SER A 584 8.91 17.73 10.27
N GLY A 585 9.12 16.81 11.21
CA GLY A 585 9.02 15.37 10.99
C GLY A 585 10.09 14.80 10.05
N LEU A 586 11.02 15.61 9.53
CA LEU A 586 12.09 15.14 8.63
C LEU A 586 13.05 14.19 9.36
N LEU A 587 13.28 14.44 10.64
CA LEU A 587 13.99 13.54 11.54
C LEU A 587 13.01 12.82 12.46
N THR A 588 13.42 11.65 12.93
CA THR A 588 12.63 10.74 13.76
C THR A 588 13.49 10.32 14.95
N GLY A 589 12.87 10.22 16.12
CA GLY A 589 13.50 9.79 17.37
C GLY A 589 13.07 8.37 17.73
N TRP A 590 14.00 7.51 18.16
CA TRP A 590 13.78 6.08 18.30
C TRP A 590 14.09 5.56 19.72
N ASP A 591 15.14 6.03 20.39
CA ASP A 591 15.47 5.82 21.82
C ASP A 591 16.72 6.65 22.24
N GLN A 592 16.90 6.93 23.54
CA GLN A 592 18.07 7.67 24.12
C GLN A 592 18.49 8.99 23.44
N GLY A 593 17.57 9.71 22.80
CA GLY A 593 17.95 10.90 22.02
C GLY A 593 18.71 10.56 20.72
N SER A 594 18.44 9.39 20.14
CA SER A 594 18.87 9.00 18.79
C SER A 594 17.98 9.63 17.73
N TYR A 595 18.59 10.10 16.64
CA TYR A 595 17.96 10.74 15.49
C TYR A 595 18.28 9.99 14.21
N GLY A 596 17.29 9.86 13.34
CA GLY A 596 17.44 9.35 11.97
C GLY A 596 16.48 10.04 11.02
N PHE A 597 16.73 9.98 9.72
CA PHE A 597 15.79 10.52 8.73
C PHE A 597 14.52 9.68 8.68
N MET A 598 13.37 10.32 8.49
CA MET A 598 12.07 9.65 8.32
C MET A 598 12.07 8.65 7.15
N HIS A 599 12.87 8.93 6.12
CA HIS A 599 12.95 8.12 4.92
C HIS A 599 14.40 8.04 4.43
N LEU A 600 14.84 6.83 4.05
CA LEU A 600 16.23 6.59 3.64
C LEU A 600 16.60 7.36 2.37
N GLY A 601 15.65 7.56 1.44
CA GLY A 601 15.85 8.42 0.27
C GLY A 601 16.24 9.86 0.59
N PHE A 602 15.80 10.41 1.74
CA PHE A 602 16.22 11.75 2.17
C PHE A 602 17.67 11.74 2.69
N GLN A 603 18.07 10.70 3.40
CA GLN A 603 19.46 10.51 3.84
C GLN A 603 20.38 10.33 2.62
N GLU A 604 20.00 9.49 1.66
CA GLU A 604 20.74 9.24 0.41
C GLU A 604 20.89 10.54 -0.41
N TYR A 605 19.80 11.30 -0.60
CA TYR A 605 19.84 12.58 -1.31
C TYR A 605 20.74 13.61 -0.61
N LEU A 606 20.62 13.78 0.71
CA LEU A 606 21.45 14.74 1.45
C LEU A 606 22.92 14.31 1.51
N ALA A 607 23.20 13.00 1.54
CA ALA A 607 24.56 12.47 1.42
C ALA A 607 25.15 12.75 0.03
N ALA A 608 24.40 12.53 -1.06
CA ALA A 608 24.82 12.86 -2.42
C ALA A 608 25.12 14.36 -2.57
N ARG A 609 24.26 15.21 -1.99
CA ARG A 609 24.44 16.65 -1.94
C ARG A 609 25.69 17.09 -1.17
N GLU A 610 26.02 16.41 -0.07
CA GLU A 610 27.24 16.65 0.70
C GLU A 610 28.48 16.26 -0.12
N ILE A 611 28.47 15.09 -0.75
CA ILE A 611 29.57 14.62 -1.61
C ILE A 611 29.82 15.62 -2.73
N ARG A 612 28.76 16.05 -3.42
CA ARG A 612 28.85 17.08 -4.46
C ARG A 612 29.47 18.37 -3.92
N SER A 613 29.03 18.83 -2.75
CA SER A 613 29.54 20.06 -2.14
C SER A 613 31.03 19.94 -1.78
N ARG A 614 31.47 18.76 -1.30
CA ARG A 614 32.87 18.49 -0.96
C ARG A 614 33.76 18.29 -2.17
N ALA A 615 33.23 17.75 -3.27
CA ALA A 615 34.01 17.47 -4.49
C ALA A 615 34.69 18.73 -5.08
N PHE A 616 34.14 19.93 -4.82
CA PHE A 616 34.76 21.19 -5.22
C PHE A 616 36.01 21.56 -4.41
N VAL A 617 36.14 21.04 -3.19
CA VAL A 617 37.25 21.34 -2.27
C VAL A 617 38.22 20.18 -2.19
N ASP A 618 37.69 18.96 -2.16
CA ASP A 618 38.42 17.70 -2.14
C ASP A 618 37.91 16.79 -3.27
N PRO A 619 38.54 16.86 -4.46
CA PRO A 619 38.19 15.98 -5.58
C PRO A 619 38.35 14.48 -5.25
N GLY A 620 39.16 14.14 -4.24
CA GLY A 620 39.39 12.76 -3.81
C GLY A 620 38.12 12.05 -3.31
N ILE A 621 37.11 12.81 -2.86
CA ILE A 621 35.84 12.23 -2.41
C ILE A 621 35.07 11.49 -3.52
N LEU A 622 35.24 11.92 -4.78
CA LEU A 622 34.64 11.24 -5.93
C LEU A 622 35.34 9.90 -6.20
N GLY A 623 36.66 9.84 -6.02
CA GLY A 623 37.44 8.61 -6.06
C GLY A 623 37.01 7.64 -4.95
N TRP A 624 36.87 8.17 -3.73
CA TRP A 624 36.37 7.41 -2.59
C TRP A 624 34.96 6.85 -2.82
N LEU A 625 34.04 7.62 -3.43
CA LEU A 625 32.71 7.11 -3.76
C LEU A 625 32.80 6.06 -4.88
N ALA A 626 33.65 6.27 -5.89
CA ALA A 626 33.84 5.35 -6.99
C ALA A 626 34.37 3.98 -6.51
N GLU A 627 35.26 3.92 -5.52
CA GLU A 627 35.72 2.67 -4.91
C GLU A 627 34.57 1.77 -4.39
N ARG A 628 33.42 2.39 -4.06
CA ARG A 628 32.19 1.72 -3.57
C ARG A 628 31.16 1.46 -4.67
N PHE A 629 31.54 1.66 -5.93
CA PHE A 629 30.66 1.41 -7.07
C PHE A 629 30.21 -0.05 -7.08
N GLY A 630 28.91 -0.30 -7.15
CA GLY A 630 28.32 -1.64 -7.08
C GLY A 630 27.97 -2.12 -5.66
N GLU A 631 28.32 -1.37 -4.61
CA GLU A 631 27.80 -1.62 -3.26
C GLU A 631 26.35 -1.15 -3.19
N SER A 632 25.44 -2.05 -2.79
CA SER A 632 23.99 -1.79 -2.72
C SER A 632 23.65 -0.59 -1.83
N TRP A 633 24.41 -0.37 -0.75
CA TRP A 633 24.24 0.74 0.17
C TRP A 633 24.51 2.11 -0.47
N TRP A 634 25.57 2.23 -1.29
CA TRP A 634 26.01 3.49 -1.91
C TRP A 634 25.42 3.75 -3.29
N GLN A 635 24.79 2.74 -3.89
CA GLN A 635 24.26 2.80 -5.25
C GLN A 635 23.34 4.00 -5.48
N GLU A 636 22.33 4.20 -4.62
CA GLU A 636 21.39 5.33 -4.78
C GLU A 636 22.07 6.68 -4.56
N VAL A 637 23.09 6.77 -3.68
CA VAL A 637 23.87 8.01 -3.51
C VAL A 637 24.61 8.38 -4.79
N GLY A 638 25.21 7.41 -5.48
CA GLY A 638 25.87 7.62 -6.77
C GLY A 638 24.90 8.04 -7.89
N LEU A 639 23.75 7.40 -7.98
CA LEU A 639 22.71 7.76 -8.96
C LEU A 639 22.15 9.16 -8.71
N LEU A 640 21.82 9.46 -7.45
CA LEU A 640 21.33 10.78 -7.04
C LEU A 640 22.39 11.86 -7.25
N LEU A 641 23.67 11.56 -7.04
CA LEU A 641 24.78 12.48 -7.30
C LEU A 641 24.83 12.89 -8.78
N LEU A 642 24.70 11.92 -9.69
CA LEU A 642 24.71 12.14 -11.14
C LEU A 642 23.46 12.88 -11.64
N ALA A 643 22.33 12.74 -10.93
CA ALA A 643 21.07 13.40 -11.27
C ALA A 643 21.02 14.88 -10.82
N LEU A 644 22.05 15.42 -10.15
CA LEU A 644 22.09 16.81 -9.70
C LEU A 644 22.56 17.75 -10.83
N GLU A 645 21.77 18.79 -11.12
CA GLU A 645 21.88 19.59 -12.36
C GLU A 645 23.00 20.66 -12.41
N ASP A 646 23.47 21.22 -11.28
CA ASP A 646 24.47 22.32 -11.32
C ASP A 646 25.36 22.41 -10.05
N PRO A 647 26.70 22.41 -10.17
CA PRO A 647 27.49 21.97 -11.34
C PRO A 647 27.44 20.45 -11.50
N SER A 648 27.49 19.97 -12.73
CA SER A 648 27.59 18.53 -13.02
C SER A 648 28.91 17.96 -12.50
N VAL A 649 28.81 16.78 -11.89
CA VAL A 649 29.96 15.96 -11.49
C VAL A 649 30.08 14.69 -12.32
N PHE A 650 29.34 14.58 -13.43
CA PHE A 650 29.32 13.38 -14.28
C PHE A 650 30.73 13.01 -14.75
N VAL A 651 31.40 13.90 -15.49
CA VAL A 651 32.74 13.65 -16.01
C VAL A 651 33.75 13.32 -14.91
N PRO A 652 33.94 14.15 -13.85
CA PRO A 652 34.94 13.86 -12.84
C PRO A 652 34.63 12.59 -12.04
N TYR A 653 33.35 12.26 -11.78
CA TYR A 653 32.99 11.03 -11.09
C TYR A 653 33.18 9.79 -11.98
N ILE A 654 32.67 9.81 -13.21
CA ILE A 654 32.80 8.68 -14.14
C ILE A 654 34.27 8.40 -14.48
N LYS A 655 35.13 9.43 -14.56
CA LYS A 655 36.59 9.25 -14.68
C LYS A 655 37.20 8.45 -13.55
N GLU A 656 36.66 8.54 -12.33
CA GLU A 656 37.07 7.68 -11.21
C GLU A 656 36.41 6.30 -11.28
N VAL A 657 35.13 6.21 -11.64
CA VAL A 657 34.39 4.94 -11.76
C VAL A 657 35.04 4.01 -12.79
N VAL A 658 35.42 4.49 -13.98
CA VAL A 658 36.07 3.66 -15.01
C VAL A 658 37.44 3.12 -14.58
N LYS A 659 38.03 3.65 -13.50
CA LYS A 659 39.26 3.10 -12.92
C LYS A 659 39.01 1.83 -12.10
N GLN A 660 37.78 1.63 -11.63
CA GLN A 660 37.42 0.58 -10.70
C GLN A 660 37.10 -0.73 -11.42
N PRO A 661 37.51 -1.90 -10.89
CA PRO A 661 37.10 -3.20 -11.45
C PRO A 661 35.57 -3.39 -11.47
N ALA A 662 34.89 -2.80 -10.48
CA ALA A 662 33.44 -2.84 -10.38
C ALA A 662 32.71 -2.27 -11.60
N PHE A 663 33.34 -1.34 -12.34
CA PHE A 663 32.79 -0.81 -13.60
C PHE A 663 32.52 -1.92 -14.62
N ALA A 664 33.45 -2.88 -14.76
CA ALA A 664 33.26 -4.02 -15.65
C ALA A 664 32.32 -5.09 -15.06
N ARG A 665 32.31 -5.23 -13.73
CA ARG A 665 31.51 -6.24 -13.00
C ARG A 665 30.02 -5.91 -12.95
N TYR A 666 29.65 -4.63 -12.93
CA TYR A 666 28.26 -4.17 -12.78
C TYR A 666 27.79 -3.31 -13.97
N PRO A 667 27.77 -3.86 -15.20
CA PRO A 667 27.37 -3.11 -16.39
C PRO A 667 25.93 -2.57 -16.30
N GLY A 668 25.00 -3.27 -15.63
CA GLY A 668 23.64 -2.76 -15.42
C GLY A 668 23.58 -1.49 -14.56
N LEU A 669 24.49 -1.36 -13.58
CA LEU A 669 24.59 -0.12 -12.80
C LEU A 669 25.17 1.03 -13.62
N VAL A 670 26.08 0.74 -14.56
CA VAL A 670 26.57 1.74 -15.50
C VAL A 670 25.43 2.28 -16.35
N GLU A 671 24.56 1.40 -16.88
CA GLU A 671 23.38 1.83 -17.64
C GLU A 671 22.45 2.71 -16.78
N ALA A 672 22.18 2.31 -15.53
CA ALA A 672 21.37 3.11 -14.62
C ALA A 672 22.00 4.49 -14.33
N CYS A 673 23.33 4.58 -14.24
CA CYS A 673 24.02 5.86 -14.10
C CYS A 673 23.81 6.76 -15.33
N LEU A 674 23.81 6.19 -16.54
CA LEU A 674 23.58 6.93 -17.77
C LEU A 674 22.12 7.40 -17.88
N ASP A 675 21.17 6.57 -17.48
CA ASP A 675 19.74 6.89 -17.52
C ASP A 675 19.36 7.99 -16.51
N ASP A 676 19.92 7.93 -15.30
CA ASP A 676 19.61 8.89 -14.23
C ASP A 676 20.38 10.21 -14.35
N ALA A 677 21.55 10.21 -15.00
CA ALA A 677 22.40 11.40 -15.13
C ALA A 677 21.65 12.61 -15.72
N ALA A 678 21.99 13.80 -15.22
CA ALA A 678 21.49 15.05 -15.76
C ALA A 678 22.03 15.31 -17.18
N GLU A 679 23.26 14.88 -17.44
CA GLU A 679 23.93 14.92 -18.73
C GLU A 679 24.83 13.68 -18.91
N THR A 680 24.96 13.19 -20.14
CA THR A 680 25.87 12.09 -20.47
C THR A 680 26.92 12.55 -21.47
N VAL A 681 28.17 12.19 -21.20
CA VAL A 681 29.37 12.68 -21.89
C VAL A 681 30.27 11.47 -22.16
N VAL A 682 30.66 11.24 -23.42
CA VAL A 682 31.33 9.99 -23.85
C VAL A 682 32.84 9.96 -23.51
N GLU A 683 33.42 11.11 -23.24
CA GLU A 683 34.86 11.36 -23.09
C GLU A 683 35.54 10.42 -22.09
N PRO A 684 34.99 10.15 -20.88
CA PRO A 684 35.62 9.21 -19.94
C PRO A 684 35.74 7.79 -20.50
N PHE A 685 34.79 7.36 -21.33
CA PHE A 685 34.78 6.04 -21.95
C PHE A 685 35.75 5.98 -23.14
N LEU A 686 35.78 7.02 -23.96
CA LEU A 686 36.77 7.15 -25.05
C LEU A 686 38.20 7.15 -24.49
N GLU A 687 38.48 7.96 -23.48
CA GLU A 687 39.79 8.01 -22.81
C GLU A 687 40.20 6.62 -22.28
N LEU A 688 39.26 5.83 -21.77
CA LEU A 688 39.52 4.47 -21.29
C LEU A 688 39.85 3.51 -22.46
N VAL A 689 39.06 3.54 -23.53
CA VAL A 689 39.28 2.70 -24.72
C VAL A 689 40.59 3.06 -25.43
N GLU A 690 40.98 4.33 -25.42
CA GLU A 690 42.19 4.78 -26.09
C GLU A 690 43.49 4.46 -25.35
N LYS A 691 43.43 4.18 -24.04
CA LYS A 691 44.59 3.76 -23.26
C LYS A 691 45.30 2.55 -23.90
N ALA A 692 46.63 2.59 -23.89
CA ALA A 692 47.44 1.50 -24.42
C ALA A 692 47.12 0.20 -23.67
N ALA A 693 46.71 -0.83 -24.41
CA ALA A 693 46.20 -2.08 -23.86
C ALA A 693 47.19 -2.84 -22.98
N GLY A 694 48.50 -2.74 -23.27
CA GLY A 694 49.55 -3.42 -22.51
C GLY A 694 49.28 -4.92 -22.33
N LYS A 695 49.47 -5.42 -21.10
CA LYS A 695 49.19 -6.81 -20.69
C LYS A 695 48.24 -6.89 -19.47
N ASP A 696 47.38 -5.89 -19.30
CA ASP A 696 46.46 -5.79 -18.16
C ASP A 696 45.06 -6.30 -18.54
N ALA A 697 44.74 -7.53 -18.14
CA ALA A 697 43.43 -8.14 -18.41
C ALA A 697 42.26 -7.37 -17.78
N GLY A 698 42.47 -6.78 -16.59
CA GLY A 698 41.43 -5.98 -15.92
C GLY A 698 41.19 -4.64 -16.61
N LEU A 699 42.20 -4.07 -17.28
CA LEU A 699 41.98 -2.95 -18.20
C LEU A 699 41.13 -3.37 -19.40
N TRP A 700 41.38 -4.54 -19.99
CA TRP A 700 40.65 -5.01 -21.17
C TRP A 700 39.16 -5.24 -20.90
N GLU A 701 38.82 -5.80 -19.72
CA GLU A 701 37.42 -5.98 -19.31
C GLU A 701 36.70 -4.63 -19.21
N ARG A 702 37.34 -3.63 -18.60
CA ARG A 702 36.80 -2.27 -18.50
C ARG A 702 36.68 -1.60 -19.87
N GLN A 703 37.68 -1.77 -20.73
CA GLN A 703 37.62 -1.27 -22.12
C GLN A 703 36.46 -1.91 -22.89
N LEU A 704 36.20 -3.20 -22.72
CA LEU A 704 35.05 -3.87 -23.33
C LEU A 704 33.72 -3.29 -22.81
N THR A 705 33.59 -3.04 -21.51
CA THR A 705 32.40 -2.38 -20.96
C THR A 705 32.24 -0.96 -21.50
N ALA A 706 33.33 -0.18 -21.58
CA ALA A 706 33.30 1.14 -22.18
C ALA A 706 32.92 1.11 -23.67
N LEU A 707 33.39 0.13 -24.44
CA LEU A 707 32.96 -0.07 -25.83
C LEU A 707 31.47 -0.37 -25.95
N LYS A 708 30.90 -1.18 -25.05
CA LYS A 708 29.45 -1.43 -25.01
C LYS A 708 28.65 -0.16 -24.69
N VAL A 709 29.15 0.69 -23.80
CA VAL A 709 28.56 2.01 -23.51
C VAL A 709 28.65 2.94 -24.73
N LEU A 710 29.80 2.98 -25.42
CA LEU A 710 29.98 3.78 -26.63
C LEU A 710 29.07 3.29 -27.77
N GLU A 711 28.90 1.99 -27.94
CA GLU A 711 27.96 1.43 -28.93
C GLU A 711 26.52 1.89 -28.66
N ARG A 712 26.16 2.17 -27.41
CA ARG A 712 24.86 2.73 -27.05
C ARG A 712 24.76 4.23 -27.31
N LEU A 713 25.78 5.00 -26.92
CA LEU A 713 25.72 6.46 -26.90
C LEU A 713 26.18 7.12 -28.21
N GLU A 714 27.24 6.59 -28.83
CA GLU A 714 27.84 7.11 -30.06
C GLU A 714 28.49 5.96 -30.86
N PRO A 715 27.69 5.12 -31.56
CA PRO A 715 28.20 3.98 -32.33
C PRO A 715 29.27 4.38 -33.36
N GLU A 716 29.17 5.59 -33.93
CA GLU A 716 30.11 6.12 -34.92
C GLU A 716 31.51 6.35 -34.32
N ALA A 717 31.62 6.53 -33.01
CA ALA A 717 32.92 6.66 -32.34
C ALA A 717 33.74 5.37 -32.44
N ILE A 718 33.06 4.21 -32.50
CA ILE A 718 33.72 2.90 -32.63
C ILE A 718 34.28 2.71 -34.04
N GLU A 719 33.60 3.22 -35.07
CA GLU A 719 34.08 3.16 -36.47
C GLU A 719 35.45 3.83 -36.62
N LYS A 720 35.64 4.98 -35.97
CA LYS A 720 36.92 5.71 -35.95
C LYS A 720 38.04 4.90 -35.27
N LEU A 721 37.69 3.97 -34.39
CA LEU A 721 38.61 3.15 -33.61
C LEU A 721 38.84 1.75 -34.19
N GLU A 722 38.13 1.34 -35.24
CA GLU A 722 38.18 -0.03 -35.81
C GLU A 722 39.59 -0.53 -36.12
N SER A 723 40.42 0.32 -36.75
CA SER A 723 41.80 -0.03 -37.11
C SER A 723 42.69 -0.30 -35.89
N LYS A 724 42.38 0.32 -34.75
CA LYS A 724 43.08 0.13 -33.47
C LYS A 724 42.52 -1.07 -32.72
N LEU A 725 41.20 -1.22 -32.67
CA LEU A 725 40.49 -2.31 -31.99
C LEU A 725 40.75 -3.68 -32.65
N SER A 726 40.88 -3.73 -33.97
CA SER A 726 41.25 -4.95 -34.71
C SER A 726 42.64 -5.50 -34.34
N ARG A 727 43.53 -4.65 -33.81
CA ARG A 727 44.88 -5.02 -33.35
C ARG A 727 44.97 -5.14 -31.82
N HIS A 728 43.84 -5.04 -31.12
CA HIS A 728 43.80 -5.08 -29.67
C HIS A 728 44.17 -6.49 -29.14
N PRO A 729 45.00 -6.62 -28.08
CA PRO A 729 45.46 -7.94 -27.61
C PRO A 729 44.39 -8.76 -26.87
N SER A 730 43.28 -8.15 -26.48
CA SER A 730 42.18 -8.81 -25.77
C SER A 730 41.35 -9.73 -26.68
N PRO A 731 41.32 -11.05 -26.42
CA PRO A 731 40.46 -11.97 -27.18
C PRO A 731 38.98 -11.62 -27.07
N ALA A 732 38.54 -11.10 -25.93
CA ALA A 732 37.14 -10.72 -25.71
C ALA A 732 36.73 -9.51 -26.56
N ILE A 733 37.61 -8.53 -26.74
CA ILE A 733 37.36 -7.37 -27.61
C ILE A 733 37.39 -7.80 -29.08
N SER A 734 38.37 -8.63 -29.48
CA SER A 734 38.41 -9.16 -30.85
C SER A 734 37.16 -9.97 -31.18
N LYS A 735 36.71 -10.82 -30.25
CA LYS A 735 35.47 -11.57 -30.37
C LYS A 735 34.27 -10.65 -30.45
N TRP A 736 34.15 -9.66 -29.57
CA TRP A 736 33.06 -8.68 -29.60
C TRP A 736 33.00 -7.91 -30.93
N MET A 737 34.16 -7.55 -31.50
CA MET A 737 34.26 -6.91 -32.83
C MET A 737 33.79 -7.84 -33.95
N GLN A 738 34.20 -9.13 -33.91
CA GLN A 738 33.74 -10.13 -34.88
C GLN A 738 32.24 -10.38 -34.75
N GLU A 739 31.72 -10.49 -33.54
CA GLU A 739 30.29 -10.61 -33.27
C GLU A 739 29.52 -9.39 -33.76
N ARG A 740 30.06 -8.18 -33.56
CA ARG A 740 29.49 -6.93 -34.08
C ARG A 740 29.39 -6.94 -35.60
N GLU A 741 30.44 -7.41 -36.28
CA GLU A 741 30.43 -7.51 -37.74
C GLU A 741 29.52 -8.64 -38.24
N ALA A 742 29.52 -9.79 -37.57
CA ALA A 742 28.62 -10.90 -37.87
C ALA A 742 27.15 -10.50 -37.70
N ARG A 743 26.82 -9.69 -36.68
CA ARG A 743 25.47 -9.11 -36.50
C ARG A 743 25.04 -8.29 -37.71
N LYS A 744 25.95 -7.55 -38.37
CA LYS A 744 25.62 -6.82 -39.61
C LYS A 744 25.27 -7.75 -40.78
N THR A 745 25.72 -9.01 -40.76
CA THR A 745 25.52 -9.99 -41.84
C THR A 745 24.40 -11.01 -41.57
N GLN A 746 23.76 -10.99 -40.39
CA GLN A 746 22.69 -11.92 -40.05
C GLN A 746 21.38 -11.56 -40.74
N ASP A 747 20.64 -12.58 -41.20
CA ASP A 747 19.27 -12.43 -41.71
C ASP A 747 18.32 -12.18 -40.53
N THR A 748 18.17 -10.90 -40.19
CA THR A 748 17.35 -10.41 -39.09
C THR A 748 16.15 -9.65 -39.60
N THR A 749 15.08 -9.68 -38.83
CA THR A 749 13.84 -8.96 -39.08
C THR A 749 13.33 -8.43 -37.76
N THR A 750 12.67 -7.29 -37.76
CA THR A 750 12.02 -6.73 -36.57
C THR A 750 10.51 -6.96 -36.65
N ALA A 751 9.89 -7.16 -35.49
CA ALA A 751 8.44 -7.19 -35.36
C ALA A 751 7.94 -5.93 -34.65
N SER A 752 7.12 -5.14 -35.35
CA SER A 752 6.36 -4.04 -34.75
C SER A 752 5.30 -4.59 -33.78
N PRO A 753 4.92 -3.86 -32.73
CA PRO A 753 5.18 -2.42 -32.50
C PRO A 753 6.45 -2.08 -31.70
N VAL A 754 7.21 -3.06 -31.22
CA VAL A 754 8.38 -2.82 -30.35
C VAL A 754 9.73 -3.00 -31.05
N ASP A 755 9.73 -3.12 -32.38
CA ASP A 755 10.90 -3.48 -33.19
C ASP A 755 11.66 -4.70 -32.63
N TYR A 756 10.91 -5.70 -32.13
CA TYR A 756 11.47 -6.89 -31.49
C TYR A 756 12.33 -7.66 -32.49
N GLU A 757 13.62 -7.81 -32.17
CA GLU A 757 14.59 -8.39 -33.09
C GLU A 757 14.50 -9.91 -33.15
N LEU A 758 14.24 -10.43 -34.35
CA LEU A 758 14.13 -11.84 -34.66
C LEU A 758 15.27 -12.27 -35.58
N VAL A 759 15.88 -13.41 -35.26
CA VAL A 759 16.94 -14.04 -36.05
C VAL A 759 16.38 -15.23 -36.81
N ARG A 760 16.68 -15.36 -38.11
CA ARG A 760 16.29 -16.54 -38.89
C ARG A 760 17.03 -17.79 -38.41
N ILE A 761 16.27 -18.83 -38.10
CA ILE A 761 16.77 -20.14 -37.70
C ILE A 761 16.52 -21.12 -38.86
N PRO A 762 17.58 -21.62 -39.52
CA PRO A 762 17.44 -22.60 -40.58
C PRO A 762 16.83 -23.91 -40.04
N GLY A 763 15.82 -24.43 -40.72
CA GLY A 763 15.20 -25.71 -40.41
C GLY A 763 16.18 -26.87 -40.59
N GLY A 764 15.93 -27.96 -39.86
CA GLY A 764 16.84 -29.10 -39.81
C GLY A 764 16.30 -30.25 -38.98
N ARG A 765 17.13 -31.28 -38.81
CA ARG A 765 16.85 -32.43 -37.94
C ARG A 765 17.83 -32.47 -36.79
N PHE A 766 17.35 -32.77 -35.59
CA PHE A 766 18.20 -32.89 -34.40
C PHE A 766 17.70 -33.98 -33.45
N LEU A 767 18.56 -34.35 -32.50
CA LEU A 767 18.19 -35.25 -31.41
C LEU A 767 17.69 -34.43 -30.21
N MET A 768 16.42 -34.58 -29.86
CA MET A 768 15.74 -33.91 -28.75
C MET A 768 15.77 -34.79 -27.49
N GLY A 769 16.05 -34.19 -26.34
CA GLY A 769 16.24 -34.88 -25.05
C GLY A 769 17.71 -35.10 -24.68
N SER A 770 17.98 -35.84 -23.61
CA SER A 770 19.34 -36.08 -23.11
C SER A 770 19.81 -37.54 -23.32
N PRO A 771 21.07 -37.78 -23.72
CA PRO A 771 21.64 -39.13 -23.83
C PRO A 771 21.84 -39.76 -22.44
N GLU A 772 21.96 -41.10 -22.39
CA GLU A 772 22.14 -41.83 -21.11
C GLU A 772 23.40 -41.43 -20.35
N SER A 773 24.42 -40.97 -21.07
CA SER A 773 25.69 -40.53 -20.50
C SER A 773 25.68 -39.08 -19.99
N GLU A 774 24.61 -38.31 -20.17
CA GLU A 774 24.59 -36.90 -19.73
C GLU A 774 24.42 -36.80 -18.21
N GLU A 775 25.40 -36.18 -17.56
CA GLU A 775 25.39 -35.96 -16.11
C GLU A 775 24.28 -34.98 -15.70
N GLY A 776 23.57 -35.32 -14.61
CA GLY A 776 22.49 -34.48 -14.08
C GLY A 776 21.19 -34.51 -14.88
N ARG A 777 21.06 -35.43 -15.86
CA ARG A 777 19.82 -35.68 -16.61
C ARG A 777 18.66 -36.11 -15.71
N TYR A 778 17.44 -35.84 -16.16
CA TYR A 778 16.22 -36.26 -15.47
C TYR A 778 15.34 -37.17 -16.35
N GLU A 779 14.44 -37.91 -15.71
CA GLU A 779 13.54 -38.84 -16.39
C GLU A 779 12.53 -38.18 -17.34
N GLN A 780 12.23 -36.90 -17.18
CA GLN A 780 11.36 -36.15 -18.09
C GLN A 780 12.03 -35.79 -19.43
N GLU A 781 13.34 -35.99 -19.56
CA GLU A 781 14.14 -35.59 -20.74
C GLU A 781 14.38 -36.75 -21.71
N VAL A 782 13.72 -37.88 -21.47
CA VAL A 782 13.97 -39.15 -22.17
C VAL A 782 12.68 -39.72 -22.76
N PRO A 783 12.73 -40.46 -23.88
CA PRO A 783 13.93 -40.87 -24.62
C PRO A 783 14.49 -39.79 -25.56
N LEU A 784 15.78 -39.90 -25.85
CA LEU A 784 16.42 -39.18 -26.95
C LEU A 784 15.80 -39.63 -28.29
N HIS A 785 15.30 -38.70 -29.11
CA HIS A 785 14.63 -39.03 -30.37
C HIS A 785 14.89 -37.97 -31.45
N GLU A 786 14.75 -38.33 -32.72
CA GLU A 786 14.93 -37.41 -33.86
C GLU A 786 13.67 -36.56 -34.08
N VAL A 787 13.85 -35.25 -34.21
CA VAL A 787 12.80 -34.27 -34.51
C VAL A 787 13.23 -33.40 -35.69
N ALA A 788 12.32 -33.17 -36.63
CA ALA A 788 12.48 -32.24 -37.73
C ALA A 788 11.81 -30.90 -37.40
N VAL A 789 12.53 -29.79 -37.54
CA VAL A 789 12.02 -28.43 -37.30
C VAL A 789 12.10 -27.63 -38.60
N PRO A 790 11.02 -26.94 -39.03
CA PRO A 790 11.03 -26.12 -40.25
C PRO A 790 11.88 -24.84 -40.07
N ASP A 791 12.03 -24.06 -41.14
CA ASP A 791 12.56 -22.68 -41.03
C ASP A 791 11.62 -21.82 -40.20
N PHE A 792 12.18 -21.05 -39.25
CA PHE A 792 11.42 -20.09 -38.44
C PHE A 792 12.32 -18.93 -38.03
N TYR A 793 11.73 -17.94 -37.39
CA TYR A 793 12.42 -16.83 -36.74
C TYR A 793 12.24 -16.93 -35.24
N MET A 794 13.28 -16.63 -34.47
CA MET A 794 13.23 -16.60 -33.00
C MET A 794 13.84 -15.32 -32.46
N GLY A 795 13.29 -14.81 -31.36
CA GLY A 795 13.78 -13.63 -30.65
C GLY A 795 15.24 -13.79 -30.27
N ARG A 796 16.06 -12.80 -30.65
CA ARG A 796 17.50 -12.78 -30.32
C ARG A 796 17.72 -12.89 -28.80
N TYR A 797 16.83 -12.25 -28.04
CA TYR A 797 16.81 -12.19 -26.59
C TYR A 797 15.43 -12.61 -26.05
N PRO A 798 15.31 -13.01 -24.77
CA PRO A 798 14.02 -12.97 -24.08
C PRO A 798 13.38 -11.58 -24.14
N VAL A 799 12.05 -11.50 -24.05
CA VAL A 799 11.32 -10.22 -24.04
C VAL A 799 11.80 -9.37 -22.86
N THR A 800 12.19 -8.12 -23.12
CA THR A 800 12.70 -7.24 -22.08
C THR A 800 11.58 -6.51 -21.36
N ASN A 801 11.88 -5.96 -20.17
CA ASN A 801 10.95 -5.07 -19.49
C ASN A 801 10.63 -3.81 -20.31
N GLN A 802 11.58 -3.29 -21.10
CA GLN A 802 11.31 -2.17 -21.99
C GLN A 802 10.23 -2.52 -23.02
N ASP A 803 10.37 -3.68 -23.68
CA ASP A 803 9.42 -4.14 -24.70
C ASP A 803 8.05 -4.45 -24.09
N PHE A 804 8.05 -5.15 -22.95
CA PHE A 804 6.82 -5.46 -22.21
C PHE A 804 6.13 -4.20 -21.67
N GLY A 805 6.90 -3.17 -21.33
CA GLY A 805 6.36 -1.89 -20.87
C GLY A 805 5.58 -1.14 -21.95
N LEU A 806 5.98 -1.29 -23.23
CA LEU A 806 5.22 -0.76 -24.36
C LEU A 806 3.88 -1.47 -24.53
N PHE A 807 3.86 -2.79 -24.35
CA PHE A 807 2.62 -3.56 -24.34
C PHE A 807 1.66 -3.11 -23.23
N LEU A 808 2.16 -2.95 -22.00
CA LEU A 808 1.34 -2.46 -20.88
C LEU A 808 0.79 -1.05 -21.14
N LYS A 809 1.59 -0.18 -21.77
CA LYS A 809 1.17 1.18 -22.12
C LYS A 809 0.01 1.17 -23.12
N GLU A 810 0.02 0.27 -24.11
CA GLU A 810 -1.05 0.15 -25.10
C GLU A 810 -2.26 -0.66 -24.60
N ASN A 811 -2.09 -1.45 -23.54
CA ASN A 811 -3.11 -2.35 -22.99
C ASN A 811 -3.27 -2.12 -21.48
N PRO A 812 -3.86 -0.99 -21.04
CA PRO A 812 -3.93 -0.59 -19.63
C PRO A 812 -4.82 -1.48 -18.76
N ASP A 813 -5.60 -2.39 -19.36
CA ASP A 813 -6.38 -3.43 -18.67
C ASP A 813 -5.54 -4.65 -18.25
N VAL A 814 -4.31 -4.77 -18.77
CA VAL A 814 -3.40 -5.84 -18.42
C VAL A 814 -2.76 -5.54 -17.06
N THR A 815 -2.87 -6.49 -16.12
CA THR A 815 -2.17 -6.41 -14.85
C THR A 815 -0.66 -6.54 -15.05
N GLU A 816 0.08 -5.71 -14.36
CA GLU A 816 1.54 -5.73 -14.43
C GLU A 816 2.11 -7.07 -13.91
N PRO A 817 3.29 -7.48 -14.40
CA PRO A 817 4.00 -8.64 -13.87
C PRO A 817 4.23 -8.52 -12.36
N GLN A 818 4.27 -9.66 -11.66
CA GLN A 818 4.28 -9.69 -10.19
C GLN A 818 5.45 -8.91 -9.55
N PHE A 819 6.59 -8.81 -10.25
CA PHE A 819 7.81 -8.15 -9.77
C PHE A 819 8.11 -6.82 -10.48
N TRP A 820 7.14 -6.27 -11.23
CA TRP A 820 7.31 -5.07 -12.05
C TRP A 820 7.72 -3.83 -11.23
N ALA A 821 7.25 -3.70 -9.98
CA ALA A 821 7.60 -2.56 -9.14
C ALA A 821 9.01 -2.62 -8.50
N ASP A 822 9.73 -3.75 -8.63
CA ASP A 822 11.04 -3.91 -8.01
C ASP A 822 12.16 -3.69 -9.04
N ARG A 823 12.96 -2.63 -8.85
CA ARG A 823 14.09 -2.28 -9.72
C ARG A 823 15.18 -3.37 -9.85
N ARG A 824 15.20 -4.37 -8.96
CA ARG A 824 16.06 -5.56 -9.14
C ARG A 824 15.62 -6.40 -10.33
N PHE A 825 14.34 -6.35 -10.68
CA PHE A 825 13.69 -7.18 -11.70
C PHE A 825 13.14 -6.39 -12.90
N ASN A 826 13.02 -5.06 -12.78
CA ASN A 826 12.42 -4.19 -13.80
C ASN A 826 13.40 -3.15 -14.41
N GLN A 827 14.67 -3.50 -14.64
CA GLN A 827 15.54 -2.64 -15.46
C GLN A 827 15.19 -2.80 -16.94
N PRO A 828 15.29 -1.74 -17.78
CA PRO A 828 14.79 -1.76 -19.16
C PRO A 828 15.27 -2.96 -19.98
N ARG A 829 16.57 -3.28 -19.95
CA ARG A 829 17.15 -4.38 -20.72
C ARG A 829 17.17 -5.73 -19.98
N GLN A 830 16.63 -5.84 -18.76
CA GLN A 830 16.44 -7.14 -18.13
C GLN A 830 15.27 -7.87 -18.81
N PRO A 831 15.29 -9.21 -18.83
CA PRO A 831 14.12 -9.99 -19.23
C PRO A 831 12.96 -9.70 -18.28
N VAL A 832 11.74 -9.62 -18.82
CA VAL A 832 10.54 -9.53 -17.98
C VAL A 832 10.35 -10.82 -17.19
N VAL A 833 10.01 -10.68 -15.90
CA VAL A 833 9.77 -11.80 -14.98
C VAL A 833 8.48 -11.65 -14.19
N GLY A 834 7.98 -12.75 -13.60
CA GLY A 834 6.73 -12.74 -12.84
C GLY A 834 5.49 -12.74 -13.73
N ILE A 835 5.63 -13.27 -14.95
CA ILE A 835 4.56 -13.36 -15.95
C ILE A 835 4.00 -14.78 -16.04
N SER A 836 2.69 -14.88 -16.19
CA SER A 836 2.01 -16.15 -16.44
C SER A 836 2.13 -16.56 -17.90
N TRP A 837 1.80 -17.81 -18.21
CA TRP A 837 1.78 -18.29 -19.60
C TRP A 837 0.75 -17.51 -20.43
N GLU A 838 -0.38 -17.15 -19.82
CA GLU A 838 -1.42 -16.38 -20.49
C GLU A 838 -0.96 -14.94 -20.82
N ASP A 839 -0.21 -14.29 -19.93
CA ASP A 839 0.39 -12.97 -20.23
C ASP A 839 1.36 -13.06 -21.40
N ALA A 840 2.20 -14.10 -21.42
CA ALA A 840 3.15 -14.34 -22.50
C ALA A 840 2.43 -14.53 -23.85
N LYS A 841 1.32 -15.27 -23.86
CA LYS A 841 0.46 -15.47 -25.04
C LYS A 841 -0.22 -14.19 -25.50
N ARG A 842 -0.76 -13.39 -24.57
CA ARG A 842 -1.36 -12.08 -24.88
C ARG A 842 -0.35 -11.14 -25.50
N TYR A 843 0.84 -11.04 -24.91
CA TYR A 843 1.94 -10.24 -25.46
C TYR A 843 2.35 -10.73 -26.84
N ALA A 844 2.54 -12.05 -27.01
CA ALA A 844 2.91 -12.64 -28.30
C ALA A 844 1.90 -12.29 -29.38
N ALA A 845 0.61 -12.42 -29.10
CA ALA A 845 -0.46 -12.09 -30.03
C ALA A 845 -0.48 -10.59 -30.39
N TRP A 846 -0.29 -9.70 -29.41
CA TRP A 846 -0.19 -8.26 -29.65
C TRP A 846 1.01 -7.89 -30.52
N ALA A 847 2.15 -8.56 -30.33
CA ALA A 847 3.34 -8.38 -31.15
C ALA A 847 3.23 -9.04 -32.55
N GLY A 848 2.10 -9.69 -32.88
CA GLY A 848 1.94 -10.42 -34.15
C GLY A 848 2.82 -11.68 -34.26
N LEU A 849 3.19 -12.27 -33.12
CA LEU A 849 4.11 -13.39 -32.98
C LEU A 849 3.46 -14.53 -32.17
N ARG A 850 4.24 -15.57 -31.87
CA ARG A 850 3.83 -16.68 -31.00
C ARG A 850 4.93 -17.07 -30.03
N LEU A 851 4.59 -17.90 -29.04
CA LEU A 851 5.60 -18.61 -28.28
C LEU A 851 6.26 -19.69 -29.17
N PRO A 852 7.55 -19.99 -28.96
CA PRO A 852 8.19 -21.12 -29.61
C PRO A 852 7.55 -22.43 -29.17
N THR A 853 7.59 -23.43 -30.05
CA THR A 853 7.31 -24.81 -29.61
C THR A 853 8.46 -25.32 -28.75
N GLU A 854 8.19 -26.32 -27.95
CA GLU A 854 9.19 -26.98 -27.12
C GLU A 854 10.38 -27.46 -27.97
N ALA A 855 10.09 -28.09 -29.11
CA ALA A 855 11.08 -28.59 -30.06
C ALA A 855 11.89 -27.47 -30.73
N GLU A 856 11.22 -26.39 -31.17
CA GLU A 856 11.89 -25.21 -31.73
C GLU A 856 12.87 -24.60 -30.72
N TRP A 857 12.46 -24.51 -29.45
CA TRP A 857 13.31 -23.96 -28.40
C TRP A 857 14.56 -24.80 -28.19
N GLU A 858 14.46 -26.15 -28.12
CA GLU A 858 15.66 -26.99 -27.95
C GLU A 858 16.58 -26.92 -29.15
N TYR A 859 16.00 -27.00 -30.34
CA TYR A 859 16.75 -26.96 -31.59
C TYR A 859 17.55 -25.65 -31.68
N ALA A 860 16.87 -24.54 -31.39
CA ALA A 860 17.46 -23.22 -31.33
C ALA A 860 18.53 -23.11 -30.24
N CYS A 861 18.28 -23.66 -29.04
CA CYS A 861 19.23 -23.65 -27.92
C CYS A 861 20.53 -24.39 -28.29
N ARG A 862 20.40 -25.59 -28.86
CA ARG A 862 21.51 -26.46 -29.24
C ARG A 862 22.34 -25.90 -30.39
N ALA A 863 21.72 -25.22 -31.36
CA ALA A 863 22.39 -24.59 -32.49
C ALA A 863 23.47 -25.48 -33.15
N ASN A 864 23.08 -26.69 -33.57
CA ASN A 864 23.91 -27.75 -34.16
C ASN A 864 24.85 -28.52 -33.20
N THR A 865 24.81 -28.25 -31.89
CA THR A 865 25.54 -29.04 -30.90
C THR A 865 24.70 -30.20 -30.35
N ARG A 866 25.39 -31.16 -29.71
CA ARG A 866 24.76 -32.28 -28.97
C ARG A 866 25.14 -32.27 -27.48
N THR A 867 25.80 -31.21 -27.05
CA THR A 867 26.39 -31.05 -25.73
C THR A 867 25.35 -30.58 -24.72
N ARG A 868 25.71 -30.66 -23.43
CA ARG A 868 24.92 -30.21 -22.28
C ARG A 868 24.59 -28.71 -22.36
N PHE A 869 25.55 -27.91 -22.82
CA PHE A 869 25.42 -26.50 -23.15
C PHE A 869 25.96 -26.27 -24.58
N TYR A 870 25.48 -25.29 -25.33
CA TYR A 870 26.01 -25.04 -26.69
C TYR A 870 27.50 -24.65 -26.70
N THR A 871 28.08 -24.35 -25.54
CA THR A 871 29.51 -24.06 -25.34
C THR A 871 30.34 -25.28 -24.93
N GLY A 872 29.73 -26.40 -24.53
CA GLY A 872 30.41 -27.60 -24.05
C GLY A 872 29.62 -28.40 -23.01
N ASP A 873 30.29 -29.33 -22.32
CA ASP A 873 29.65 -30.29 -21.39
C ASP A 873 29.95 -30.02 -19.91
N LYS A 874 30.79 -29.04 -19.58
CA LYS A 874 31.23 -28.75 -18.21
C LYS A 874 30.56 -27.49 -17.67
N ASP A 875 30.44 -27.35 -16.36
CA ASP A 875 29.84 -26.16 -15.74
C ASP A 875 30.62 -24.86 -16.06
N VAL A 876 31.93 -24.97 -16.30
CA VAL A 876 32.76 -23.83 -16.79
C VAL A 876 32.32 -23.34 -18.17
N ASP A 877 31.72 -24.21 -18.99
CA ASP A 877 31.20 -23.85 -20.31
C ASP A 877 29.90 -23.05 -20.16
N LEU A 878 29.07 -23.34 -19.14
CA LEU A 878 27.86 -22.56 -18.82
C LEU A 878 28.20 -21.12 -18.45
N MET A 879 29.31 -20.88 -17.73
CA MET A 879 29.70 -19.52 -17.33
C MET A 879 29.84 -18.54 -18.51
N ARG A 880 30.19 -19.05 -19.69
CA ARG A 880 30.31 -18.30 -20.96
C ARG A 880 28.96 -18.01 -21.61
N ALA A 881 27.97 -18.87 -21.39
CA ALA A 881 26.68 -18.88 -22.08
C ALA A 881 25.50 -18.36 -21.25
N GLY A 882 25.64 -18.38 -19.92
CA GLY A 882 24.49 -18.40 -19.03
C GLY A 882 24.60 -17.62 -17.73
N TRP A 883 23.42 -17.25 -17.21
CA TRP A 883 23.24 -16.61 -15.90
C TRP A 883 22.48 -17.54 -14.95
N TYR A 884 23.10 -17.87 -13.83
CA TYR A 884 22.63 -18.83 -12.83
C TYR A 884 23.03 -18.38 -11.42
N SER A 885 22.59 -19.10 -10.40
CA SER A 885 22.67 -18.68 -8.98
C SER A 885 24.07 -18.23 -8.53
N GLU A 886 25.14 -18.86 -9.03
CA GLU A 886 26.51 -18.54 -8.62
C GLU A 886 27.09 -17.27 -9.28
N ASN A 887 26.56 -16.86 -10.45
CA ASN A 887 27.15 -15.76 -11.23
C ASN A 887 26.21 -14.57 -11.50
N SER A 888 24.92 -14.67 -11.17
CA SER A 888 23.91 -13.63 -11.44
C SER A 888 23.94 -12.45 -10.47
N GLY A 889 24.53 -12.60 -9.30
CA GLY A 889 24.47 -11.60 -8.24
C GLY A 889 23.08 -11.47 -7.60
N GLY A 890 22.23 -12.49 -7.74
CA GLY A 890 20.92 -12.55 -7.07
C GLY A 890 19.79 -11.79 -7.77
N GLN A 891 19.93 -11.49 -9.07
CA GLN A 891 18.92 -10.82 -9.89
C GLN A 891 19.09 -11.18 -11.38
N PRO A 892 18.07 -10.99 -12.26
CA PRO A 892 18.25 -11.18 -13.69
C PRO A 892 19.28 -10.21 -14.25
N ALA A 893 20.05 -10.64 -15.25
CA ALA A 893 21.01 -9.79 -15.93
C ALA A 893 20.36 -9.16 -17.16
N ALA A 894 20.89 -8.01 -17.60
CA ALA A 894 20.46 -7.45 -18.88
C ALA A 894 20.75 -8.45 -20.02
N VAL A 895 19.85 -8.54 -20.98
CA VAL A 895 19.94 -9.50 -22.07
C VAL A 895 21.17 -9.25 -22.95
N GLY A 896 21.73 -10.33 -23.49
CA GLY A 896 22.84 -10.26 -24.44
C GLY A 896 24.21 -9.98 -23.83
N GLN A 897 24.38 -10.21 -22.52
CA GLN A 897 25.66 -9.97 -21.85
C GLN A 897 26.65 -11.14 -21.94
N LYS A 898 26.19 -12.34 -22.32
CA LYS A 898 26.98 -13.57 -22.49
C LYS A 898 27.23 -13.87 -23.97
N GLU A 899 27.98 -14.93 -24.26
CA GLU A 899 28.22 -15.35 -25.64
C GLU A 899 26.89 -15.78 -26.30
N PRO A 900 26.67 -15.53 -27.61
CA PRO A 900 25.56 -16.13 -28.33
C PRO A 900 25.88 -17.56 -28.77
N ASN A 901 24.85 -18.33 -29.13
CA ASN A 901 25.03 -19.60 -29.82
C ASN A 901 25.29 -19.41 -31.34
N ALA A 902 25.49 -20.51 -32.07
CA ALA A 902 25.81 -20.47 -33.51
C ALA A 902 24.71 -19.85 -34.39
N PHE A 903 23.48 -19.76 -33.89
CA PHE A 903 22.38 -19.07 -34.57
C PHE A 903 22.25 -17.59 -34.16
N GLY A 904 23.12 -17.08 -33.28
CA GLY A 904 23.08 -15.69 -32.84
C GLY A 904 22.09 -15.39 -31.71
N LEU A 905 21.55 -16.42 -31.06
CA LEU A 905 20.63 -16.29 -29.94
C LEU A 905 21.41 -16.20 -28.62
N TYR A 906 20.93 -15.34 -27.73
CA TYR A 906 21.51 -15.12 -26.41
C TYR A 906 20.60 -15.68 -25.31
N ASP A 907 21.20 -15.86 -24.13
CA ASP A 907 20.49 -16.23 -22.89
C ASP A 907 19.68 -17.52 -23.02
N MET A 908 20.11 -18.47 -23.87
CA MET A 908 19.47 -19.79 -24.02
C MET A 908 19.76 -20.74 -22.85
N HIS A 909 20.68 -20.39 -21.95
CA HIS A 909 21.10 -21.17 -20.80
C HIS A 909 21.05 -20.34 -19.52
N GLY A 910 19.87 -20.14 -18.95
CA GLY A 910 19.65 -19.37 -17.73
C GLY A 910 19.10 -17.97 -18.01
N ASN A 911 19.44 -17.02 -17.14
CA ASN A 911 18.77 -15.72 -17.00
C ASN A 911 17.30 -15.90 -16.59
N VAL A 912 16.43 -16.40 -17.46
CA VAL A 912 15.03 -16.71 -17.13
C VAL A 912 14.59 -18.04 -17.73
N TRP A 913 13.68 -18.72 -17.04
CA TRP A 913 12.91 -19.81 -17.59
C TRP A 913 11.95 -19.22 -18.61
N GLU A 914 11.75 -19.92 -19.70
CA GLU A 914 10.96 -19.41 -20.80
C GLU A 914 9.75 -20.29 -21.07
N TRP A 915 8.59 -19.64 -21.10
CA TRP A 915 7.36 -20.26 -21.55
C TRP A 915 7.45 -20.68 -23.01
N VAL A 916 7.01 -21.92 -23.28
CA VAL A 916 6.79 -22.44 -24.65
C VAL A 916 5.29 -22.74 -24.86
N GLU A 917 4.89 -23.06 -26.08
CA GLU A 917 3.48 -23.29 -26.44
C GLU A 917 2.89 -24.57 -25.82
N ASP A 918 3.73 -25.56 -25.57
CA ASP A 918 3.39 -26.95 -25.28
C ASP A 918 2.77 -27.18 -23.89
N ASP A 919 1.81 -28.11 -23.85
CA ASP A 919 1.30 -28.72 -22.64
C ASP A 919 2.28 -29.79 -22.11
N TRP A 920 2.33 -29.96 -20.79
CA TRP A 920 3.29 -30.88 -20.18
C TRP A 920 3.00 -32.35 -20.49
N HIS A 921 4.00 -33.07 -20.99
CA HIS A 921 3.94 -34.50 -21.32
C HIS A 921 5.22 -35.24 -20.93
N TYR A 922 5.10 -36.54 -20.65
CA TYR A 922 6.24 -37.39 -20.28
C TYR A 922 6.88 -38.15 -21.45
N ARG A 923 6.10 -38.77 -22.35
CA ARG A 923 6.61 -39.55 -23.49
C ARG A 923 5.71 -39.42 -24.71
N GLY A 924 6.31 -39.37 -25.90
CA GLY A 924 5.62 -39.45 -27.20
C GLY A 924 5.58 -38.14 -27.99
N ALA A 925 6.60 -37.28 -27.84
CA ALA A 925 6.61 -35.94 -28.42
C ALA A 925 6.48 -35.96 -29.96
N PRO A 926 5.81 -34.96 -30.56
CA PRO A 926 5.77 -34.80 -32.02
C PRO A 926 7.18 -34.75 -32.61
N SER A 927 7.38 -35.48 -33.71
CA SER A 927 8.67 -35.54 -34.41
C SER A 927 8.80 -34.52 -35.56
N ASP A 928 7.79 -33.68 -35.75
CA ASP A 928 7.70 -32.66 -36.81
C ASP A 928 7.86 -31.22 -36.29
N GLY A 929 8.26 -31.08 -35.03
CA GLY A 929 8.51 -29.78 -34.40
C GLY A 929 7.26 -29.01 -33.99
N SER A 930 6.06 -29.58 -34.19
CA SER A 930 4.80 -28.97 -33.77
C SER A 930 4.65 -28.98 -32.24
N ALA A 931 3.90 -28.01 -31.71
CA ALA A 931 3.60 -27.95 -30.29
C ALA A 931 2.63 -29.07 -29.88
N TRP A 932 2.90 -29.72 -28.76
CA TRP A 932 2.01 -30.71 -28.18
C TRP A 932 0.92 -30.03 -27.34
N ILE A 933 -0.30 -29.96 -27.89
CA ILE A 933 -1.44 -29.26 -27.27
C ILE A 933 -2.59 -30.25 -27.05
N ASP A 934 -3.03 -30.40 -25.80
CA ASP A 934 -4.17 -31.24 -25.45
C ASP A 934 -5.51 -30.56 -25.78
N LYS A 935 -6.56 -31.38 -25.94
CA LYS A 935 -7.95 -30.92 -26.09
C LYS A 935 -8.86 -31.69 -25.12
N PRO A 936 -9.25 -31.08 -23.98
CA PRO A 936 -8.90 -29.74 -23.49
C PRO A 936 -7.43 -29.65 -23.06
N ARG A 937 -6.89 -28.42 -23.00
CA ARG A 937 -5.52 -28.12 -22.53
C ARG A 937 -5.21 -28.80 -21.19
N GLY A 938 -3.98 -29.29 -21.03
CA GLY A 938 -3.50 -29.89 -19.79
C GLY A 938 -3.40 -28.89 -18.62
N ALA A 939 -3.22 -29.41 -17.39
CA ALA A 939 -3.12 -28.58 -16.18
C ALA A 939 -1.79 -27.83 -16.04
N TYR A 940 -0.76 -28.23 -16.78
CA TYR A 940 0.59 -27.65 -16.73
C TYR A 940 1.11 -27.34 -18.12
N ARG A 941 1.95 -26.31 -18.23
CA ARG A 941 2.69 -25.92 -19.43
C ARG A 941 4.18 -26.20 -19.25
N VAL A 942 4.89 -26.34 -20.35
CA VAL A 942 6.34 -26.56 -20.35
C VAL A 942 7.08 -25.22 -20.23
N VAL A 943 8.20 -25.23 -19.49
CA VAL A 943 9.21 -24.15 -19.51
C VAL A 943 10.61 -24.71 -19.73
N ARG A 944 11.47 -23.91 -20.37
CA ARG A 944 12.85 -24.28 -20.72
C ARG A 944 13.86 -23.18 -20.41
N GLY A 945 15.15 -23.53 -20.34
CA GLY A 945 16.23 -22.53 -20.22
C GLY A 945 16.97 -22.48 -18.88
N GLY A 946 16.33 -22.73 -17.74
CA GLY A 946 16.93 -22.46 -16.41
C GLY A 946 16.74 -21.01 -15.98
N GLY A 947 17.45 -20.50 -14.97
CA GLY A 947 17.28 -19.09 -14.56
C GLY A 947 18.36 -18.57 -13.62
N TRP A 948 18.42 -17.24 -13.48
CA TRP A 948 19.45 -16.50 -12.71
C TRP A 948 19.54 -16.94 -11.24
N GLY A 949 18.45 -17.43 -10.65
CA GLY A 949 18.37 -17.87 -9.25
C GLY A 949 18.46 -19.38 -9.06
N ILE A 950 18.79 -20.14 -10.10
CA ILE A 950 18.73 -21.61 -10.12
C ILE A 950 20.15 -22.19 -10.27
N ASP A 951 20.34 -23.43 -9.82
CA ASP A 951 21.59 -24.20 -9.95
C ASP A 951 21.93 -24.50 -11.42
N ALA A 952 23.23 -24.54 -11.74
CA ALA A 952 23.78 -24.79 -13.08
C ALA A 952 23.24 -26.08 -13.73
N ARG A 953 22.89 -27.11 -12.95
CA ARG A 953 22.30 -28.36 -13.45
C ARG A 953 20.96 -28.18 -14.16
N TYR A 954 20.26 -27.07 -13.91
CA TYR A 954 18.97 -26.76 -14.51
C TYR A 954 19.06 -25.81 -15.71
N CYS A 955 20.26 -25.50 -16.20
CA CYS A 955 20.47 -24.65 -17.37
C CYS A 955 20.86 -25.45 -18.63
N ARG A 956 20.68 -26.77 -18.65
CA ARG A 956 21.10 -27.66 -19.77
C ARG A 956 20.21 -27.50 -21.00
N SER A 957 20.70 -27.85 -22.19
CA SER A 957 19.90 -27.79 -23.43
C SER A 957 18.62 -28.60 -23.38
N ALA A 958 18.66 -29.80 -22.77
CA ALA A 958 17.52 -30.70 -22.67
C ALA A 958 16.59 -30.41 -21.47
N ILE A 959 16.94 -29.48 -20.59
CA ILE A 959 16.19 -29.27 -19.35
C ILE A 959 14.78 -28.76 -19.67
N ARG A 960 13.81 -29.32 -18.96
CA ARG A 960 12.41 -28.91 -19.02
C ARG A 960 11.77 -29.03 -17.66
N TYR A 961 10.82 -28.15 -17.38
CA TYR A 961 10.06 -28.15 -16.15
C TYR A 961 8.57 -27.89 -16.42
N TYR A 962 7.71 -28.27 -15.47
CA TYR A 962 6.27 -28.07 -15.55
C TYR A 962 5.85 -26.95 -14.61
N VAL A 963 5.02 -26.04 -15.10
CA VAL A 963 4.50 -24.92 -14.31
C VAL A 963 3.01 -24.74 -14.61
N PRO A 964 2.15 -24.48 -13.58
CA PRO A 964 0.76 -24.11 -13.81
C PRO A 964 0.67 -22.88 -14.73
N PRO A 965 -0.30 -22.79 -15.65
CA PRO A 965 -0.38 -21.67 -16.60
C PRO A 965 -0.55 -20.30 -15.95
N ASP A 966 -1.07 -20.23 -14.72
CA ASP A 966 -1.21 -19.02 -13.89
C ASP A 966 0.00 -18.75 -12.98
N GLY A 967 1.01 -19.62 -13.01
CA GLY A 967 2.23 -19.48 -12.21
C GLY A 967 3.03 -18.23 -12.59
N ARG A 968 3.39 -17.43 -11.57
CA ARG A 968 4.19 -16.21 -11.70
C ARG A 968 5.41 -16.35 -10.77
N TYR A 969 6.60 -16.47 -11.35
CA TYR A 969 7.84 -16.60 -10.57
C TYR A 969 8.89 -15.58 -11.02
N PHE A 970 9.76 -15.18 -10.10
CA PHE A 970 10.81 -14.17 -10.33
C PHE A 970 11.92 -14.64 -11.28
N THR A 971 11.91 -15.91 -11.67
CA THR A 971 12.79 -16.49 -12.70
C THR A 971 12.05 -16.80 -14.00
N LEU A 972 10.78 -16.44 -14.15
CA LEU A 972 9.92 -16.90 -15.26
C LEU A 972 9.60 -15.76 -16.23
N GLY A 973 10.07 -15.91 -17.46
CA GLY A 973 9.88 -15.01 -18.59
C GLY A 973 9.54 -15.79 -19.86
N PHE A 974 9.89 -15.23 -21.03
CA PHE A 974 9.58 -15.82 -22.32
C PHE A 974 10.34 -15.13 -23.46
N ARG A 975 10.37 -15.80 -24.62
CA ARG A 975 10.79 -15.21 -25.90
C ARG A 975 9.77 -15.54 -26.99
N LEU A 976 9.87 -14.85 -28.11
CA LEU A 976 8.92 -15.00 -29.21
C LEU A 976 9.52 -15.71 -30.43
N SER A 977 8.64 -16.28 -31.26
CA SER A 977 8.98 -16.86 -32.55
C SER A 977 7.95 -16.51 -33.62
N ARG A 978 8.34 -16.69 -34.88
CA ARG A 978 7.50 -16.52 -36.07
C ARG A 978 7.80 -17.62 -37.08
N SER A 979 6.77 -18.28 -37.59
CA SER A 979 6.93 -19.25 -38.67
C SER A 979 7.27 -18.53 -39.99
N VAL A 980 8.10 -19.13 -40.84
CA VAL A 980 8.30 -18.62 -42.21
C VAL A 980 7.09 -19.04 -43.06
N SER A 981 6.32 -18.07 -43.55
CA SER A 981 5.28 -18.34 -44.54
C SER A 981 5.95 -18.74 -45.86
N LEU A 982 5.73 -19.96 -46.34
CA LEU A 982 6.01 -20.29 -47.74
C LEU A 982 5.04 -19.47 -48.58
N GLY A 983 5.52 -18.39 -49.21
CA GLY A 983 4.73 -17.64 -50.18
C GLY A 983 4.25 -18.60 -51.28
N THR A 984 2.94 -18.75 -51.39
CA THR A 984 2.27 -19.33 -52.57
C THR A 984 2.23 -18.34 -53.70
#